data_AF-A0A350XJ49-F1
#
_entry.id   AF-A0A350XJ49-F1
#
_cell.length_a   1.000
_cell.length_b   1.000
_cell.length_c   1.000
_cell.angle_alpha   90.00
_cell.angle_beta   90.00
_cell.angle_gamma   90.00
#
_symmetry.space_group_name_H-M   'P 1'
#
loop_
_entity.id
_entity.type
_entity.pdbx_description
1 polymer ?
#
loop_
_entity_poly.entity_id
_entity_poly.type
_entity_poly.pdbx_seq_one_letter_code
_entity_poly.pdbx_strand_id
1 'polypeptide(L)'
;MSIITIQCRLVASESTRRQLWELMAGKNTPLINELLAQVANHPDFQIWRQKGKLNSGTVKQLCQPLKTDPRFIGQPARFYTSAITVVNYIYKAWLALMQRLQYQIEGKTRWLEMLKSDAFLLETSGVNVETLRTKAAKILAQYTAQSEAAKTAQPKSKTKKKSKKSKPSDNHSSLSQTLFEAYRNTEDTLTRCAIIYLLKNGCKVSNQEEDPEKFAKRRRQVEIQIQRLTEQLIARIPKGRDLTNAKWLETLAIATSYIPENEAQAKSWQDNLLKKSSLLPFPISYETNEDMTWFKNAKNRFCVKFNGLSEHTFQVYCDQRQLHWFQRFLEDQKIKQNSKDQHSSSLFGLRSGRIAWQEGEGKGELWNLHHLTLYCSVDTRLWTAEGTKQVKEEKTTKIASIITKTKEKGELNQQQETFIKRKHSTLVKINHPFPRPSQPLYQGQAHILVGISLGLEKPATVAVVDAIALKVITYRSIRQLLGENYQLLNRQRRQKQLLSHQRHNAQKVAAFNQFGESELGQYVDRLLAKEIVAIAQKYQAGSIVLPKLGDMREIVQSEIQALAEQKCPEYLEGQQKYAKQYRISVHNWSYGRLIDCIQTQAAKMGIAIEEAKQPIRGSPQEKAYELAIAAYNSRSSKNN
;
A
#
# COMPACT_ATOMS: atom_id res chain seq x y z
N MET A 1 0.88 -7.17 9.71
CA MET A 1 -0.60 -7.38 9.66
C MET A 1 -0.93 -8.79 10.14
N SER A 2 -1.90 -8.97 11.04
CA SER A 2 -2.29 -10.30 11.56
C SER A 2 -3.32 -11.05 10.71
N ILE A 3 -3.91 -10.37 9.73
CA ILE A 3 -4.92 -10.94 8.83
C ILE A 3 -4.21 -11.54 7.62
N ILE A 4 -4.48 -12.80 7.34
CA ILE A 4 -4.01 -13.51 6.14
C ILE A 4 -5.19 -13.83 5.23
N THR A 5 -4.92 -14.00 3.94
CA THR A 5 -5.90 -14.51 2.97
C THR A 5 -5.54 -15.96 2.63
N ILE A 6 -6.46 -16.88 2.85
CA ILE A 6 -6.36 -18.26 2.36
C ILE A 6 -7.31 -18.43 1.17
N GLN A 7 -7.00 -19.35 0.26
CA GLN A 7 -7.81 -19.60 -0.93
C GLN A 7 -8.05 -21.08 -1.12
N CYS A 8 -9.27 -21.46 -1.50
CA CYS A 8 -9.62 -22.84 -1.83
C CYS A 8 -10.53 -22.89 -3.07
N ARG A 9 -10.50 -24.01 -3.77
CA ARG A 9 -11.40 -24.26 -4.89
C ARG A 9 -12.76 -24.70 -4.35
N LEU A 10 -13.83 -24.16 -4.93
CA LEU A 10 -15.19 -24.60 -4.66
C LEU A 10 -15.67 -25.54 -5.76
N VAL A 11 -16.27 -26.66 -5.35
CA VAL A 11 -16.86 -27.65 -6.26
C VAL A 11 -18.36 -27.71 -5.98
N ALA A 12 -19.17 -27.52 -7.02
CA ALA A 12 -20.63 -27.58 -6.95
C ALA A 12 -21.19 -28.28 -8.20
N SER A 13 -22.48 -28.62 -8.18
CA SER A 13 -23.16 -29.15 -9.36
C SER A 13 -23.03 -28.20 -10.54
N GLU A 14 -23.09 -28.74 -11.76
CA GLU A 14 -23.06 -27.92 -12.97
C GLU A 14 -24.21 -26.89 -13.00
N SER A 15 -25.42 -27.30 -12.61
CA SER A 15 -26.57 -26.39 -12.46
C SER A 15 -26.27 -25.20 -11.55
N THR A 16 -25.65 -25.46 -10.39
CA THR A 16 -25.25 -24.41 -9.44
C THR A 16 -24.18 -23.49 -10.03
N ARG A 17 -23.19 -24.06 -10.73
CA ARG A 17 -22.11 -23.28 -11.36
C ARG A 17 -22.63 -22.38 -12.47
N ARG A 18 -23.53 -22.89 -13.31
CA ARG A 18 -24.21 -22.13 -14.36
C ARG A 18 -25.05 -21.00 -13.78
N GLN A 19 -25.92 -21.29 -12.81
CA GLN A 19 -26.75 -20.25 -12.16
C GLN A 19 -25.89 -19.17 -11.49
N LEU A 20 -24.82 -19.56 -10.80
CA LEU A 20 -23.90 -18.59 -10.20
C LEU A 20 -23.17 -17.75 -11.26
N TRP A 21 -22.77 -18.35 -12.37
CA TRP A 21 -22.19 -17.63 -13.50
C TRP A 21 -23.18 -16.61 -14.08
N GLU A 22 -24.42 -17.01 -14.34
CA GLU A 22 -25.48 -16.12 -14.83
C GLU A 22 -25.74 -14.94 -13.86
N LEU A 23 -25.78 -15.20 -12.54
CA LEU A 23 -25.91 -14.14 -11.54
C LEU A 23 -24.71 -13.19 -11.52
N MET A 24 -23.48 -13.71 -11.58
CA MET A 24 -22.26 -12.90 -11.48
C MET A 24 -21.92 -12.14 -12.77
N ALA A 25 -22.01 -12.82 -13.92
CA ALA A 25 -21.67 -12.29 -15.24
C ALA A 25 -22.84 -11.58 -15.89
N GLY A 26 -24.05 -12.14 -15.83
CA GLY A 26 -25.23 -11.60 -16.50
C GLY A 26 -25.92 -10.45 -15.74
N LYS A 27 -25.91 -10.46 -14.41
CA LYS A 27 -26.60 -9.42 -13.60
C LYS A 27 -25.64 -8.52 -12.83
N ASN A 28 -24.81 -9.10 -11.97
CA ASN A 28 -24.03 -8.32 -11.01
C ASN A 28 -22.86 -7.53 -11.63
N THR A 29 -22.17 -8.09 -12.62
CA THR A 29 -21.09 -7.36 -13.32
C THR A 29 -21.66 -6.17 -14.11
N PRO A 30 -22.74 -6.32 -14.90
CA PRO A 30 -23.46 -5.20 -15.50
C PRO A 30 -23.93 -4.16 -14.49
N LEU A 31 -24.48 -4.59 -13.34
CA LEU A 31 -24.87 -3.65 -12.27
C LEU A 31 -23.68 -2.83 -11.76
N ILE A 32 -22.52 -3.45 -11.54
CA ILE A 32 -21.30 -2.74 -11.12
C ILE A 32 -20.87 -1.76 -12.21
N ASN A 33 -20.90 -2.16 -13.48
CA ASN A 33 -20.54 -1.29 -14.60
C ASN A 33 -21.47 -0.06 -14.67
N GLU A 34 -22.78 -0.26 -14.49
CA GLU A 34 -23.77 0.81 -14.45
C GLU A 34 -23.54 1.76 -13.27
N LEU A 35 -23.32 1.22 -12.07
CA LEU A 35 -23.01 2.03 -10.89
C LEU A 35 -21.71 2.84 -11.06
N LEU A 36 -20.68 2.28 -11.72
CA LEU A 36 -19.47 3.02 -12.05
C LEU A 36 -19.78 4.20 -12.98
N ALA A 37 -20.61 3.98 -14.01
CA ALA A 37 -21.01 5.05 -14.92
C ALA A 37 -21.84 6.15 -14.20
N GLN A 38 -22.82 5.76 -13.38
CA GLN A 38 -23.67 6.72 -12.67
C GLN A 38 -22.92 7.57 -11.65
N VAL A 39 -21.94 7.00 -10.93
CA VAL A 39 -21.10 7.79 -10.01
C VAL A 39 -20.28 8.83 -10.80
N ALA A 40 -19.78 8.48 -11.98
CA ALA A 40 -19.03 9.40 -12.82
C ALA A 40 -19.88 10.55 -13.38
N ASN A 41 -21.15 10.27 -13.68
CA ASN A 41 -22.11 11.24 -14.22
C ASN A 41 -22.85 12.04 -13.13
N HIS A 42 -22.53 11.84 -11.86
CA HIS A 42 -23.21 12.52 -10.76
C HIS A 42 -22.81 14.01 -10.71
N PRO A 43 -23.74 14.94 -10.43
CA PRO A 43 -23.45 16.38 -10.38
C PRO A 43 -22.31 16.74 -9.40
N ASP A 44 -22.33 16.14 -8.21
CA ASP A 44 -21.28 16.35 -7.20
C ASP A 44 -19.93 15.66 -7.49
N PHE A 45 -19.77 14.99 -8.62
CA PHE A 45 -18.56 14.20 -8.91
C PHE A 45 -17.28 15.04 -8.83
N GLN A 46 -17.30 16.27 -9.36
CA GLN A 46 -16.15 17.17 -9.27
C GLN A 46 -15.83 17.59 -7.84
N ILE A 47 -16.86 17.79 -7.00
CA ILE A 47 -16.68 18.11 -5.58
C ILE A 47 -15.99 16.95 -4.86
N TRP A 48 -16.40 15.70 -5.13
CA TRP A 48 -15.78 14.53 -4.53
C TRP A 48 -14.34 14.32 -4.99
N ARG A 49 -14.06 14.62 -6.26
CA ARG A 49 -12.71 14.59 -6.84
C ARG A 49 -11.78 15.57 -6.14
N GLN A 50 -12.21 16.82 -5.95
CA GLN A 50 -11.44 17.84 -5.22
C GLN A 50 -11.22 17.45 -3.75
N LYS A 51 -12.25 16.93 -3.07
CA LYS A 51 -12.15 16.49 -1.67
C LYS A 51 -11.38 15.18 -1.50
N GLY A 52 -11.15 14.43 -2.58
CA GLY A 52 -10.54 13.10 -2.57
C GLY A 52 -11.39 12.03 -1.87
N LYS A 53 -12.69 12.28 -1.66
CA LYS A 53 -13.55 11.39 -0.87
C LYS A 53 -15.00 11.40 -1.37
N LEU A 54 -15.54 10.19 -1.53
CA LEU A 54 -16.95 9.95 -1.81
C LEU A 54 -17.78 10.03 -0.52
N ASN A 55 -18.96 10.63 -0.60
CA ASN A 55 -19.90 10.68 0.52
C ASN A 55 -20.41 9.26 0.87
N SER A 56 -20.56 8.99 2.17
CA SER A 56 -21.03 7.68 2.64
C SER A 56 -22.49 7.48 2.25
N GLY A 57 -22.79 6.40 1.53
CA GLY A 57 -24.16 6.04 1.16
C GLY A 57 -24.59 6.48 -0.24
N THR A 58 -23.83 7.32 -0.93
CA THR A 58 -24.13 7.76 -2.31
C THR A 58 -24.34 6.59 -3.26
N VAL A 59 -23.40 5.65 -3.32
CA VAL A 59 -23.53 4.46 -4.19
C VAL A 59 -24.75 3.61 -3.79
N LYS A 60 -25.09 3.57 -2.50
CA LYS A 60 -26.29 2.87 -2.04
C LYS A 60 -27.56 3.54 -2.55
N GLN A 61 -27.61 4.88 -2.57
CA GLN A 61 -28.74 5.64 -3.12
C GLN A 61 -28.89 5.40 -4.62
N LEU A 62 -27.78 5.48 -5.39
CA LEU A 62 -27.78 5.18 -6.82
C LEU A 62 -28.21 3.73 -7.12
N CYS A 63 -27.88 2.79 -6.24
CA CYS A 63 -28.26 1.39 -6.42
C CYS A 63 -29.75 1.11 -6.13
N GLN A 64 -30.46 1.94 -5.36
CA GLN A 64 -31.88 1.68 -5.02
C GLN A 64 -32.80 1.61 -6.25
N PRO A 65 -32.82 2.60 -7.17
CA PRO A 65 -33.69 2.53 -8.35
C PRO A 65 -33.30 1.38 -9.29
N LEU A 66 -32.02 0.97 -9.30
CA LEU A 66 -31.56 -0.15 -10.12
C LEU A 66 -32.04 -1.52 -9.61
N LYS A 67 -32.58 -1.63 -8.39
CA LYS A 67 -33.13 -2.90 -7.90
C LYS A 67 -34.41 -3.32 -8.59
N THR A 68 -35.19 -2.34 -9.07
CA THR A 68 -36.46 -2.56 -9.77
C THR A 68 -36.29 -2.63 -11.28
N ASP A 69 -35.10 -2.31 -11.80
CA ASP A 69 -34.79 -2.41 -13.23
C ASP A 69 -34.84 -3.90 -13.68
N PRO A 70 -35.58 -4.24 -14.76
CA PRO A 70 -35.65 -5.60 -15.30
C PRO A 70 -34.28 -6.24 -15.57
N ARG A 71 -33.25 -5.44 -15.87
CA ARG A 71 -31.88 -5.92 -16.12
C ARG A 71 -31.21 -6.50 -14.87
N PHE A 72 -31.58 -6.01 -13.69
CA PHE A 72 -30.93 -6.35 -12.42
C PHE A 72 -31.85 -6.99 -11.40
N ILE A 73 -33.16 -7.06 -11.67
CA ILE A 73 -34.14 -7.65 -10.75
C ILE A 73 -33.92 -9.15 -10.53
N GLY A 74 -34.34 -9.65 -9.36
CA GLY A 74 -34.30 -11.07 -9.01
C GLY A 74 -32.93 -11.60 -8.60
N GLN A 75 -31.92 -10.74 -8.39
CA GLN A 75 -30.66 -11.17 -7.77
C GLN A 75 -30.73 -11.09 -6.23
N PRO A 76 -29.97 -11.92 -5.50
CA PRO A 76 -30.01 -11.90 -4.04
C PRO A 76 -29.57 -10.56 -3.44
N ALA A 77 -30.14 -10.16 -2.29
CA ALA A 77 -29.81 -8.91 -1.60
C ALA A 77 -28.30 -8.71 -1.35
N ARG A 78 -27.58 -9.81 -1.13
CA ARG A 78 -26.13 -9.81 -0.95
C ARG A 78 -25.35 -9.36 -2.20
N PHE A 79 -25.85 -9.63 -3.40
CA PHE A 79 -25.19 -9.21 -4.64
C PHE A 79 -25.24 -7.68 -4.79
N TYR A 80 -26.38 -7.04 -4.53
CA TYR A 80 -26.46 -5.56 -4.50
C TYR A 80 -25.50 -4.96 -3.47
N THR A 81 -25.44 -5.55 -2.28
CA THR A 81 -24.53 -5.08 -1.22
C THR A 81 -23.07 -5.22 -1.66
N SER A 82 -22.70 -6.36 -2.23
CA SER A 82 -21.38 -6.59 -2.81
C SER A 82 -21.06 -5.57 -3.91
N ALA A 83 -21.97 -5.33 -4.86
CA ALA A 83 -21.77 -4.34 -5.93
C ALA A 83 -21.50 -2.94 -5.38
N ILE A 84 -22.30 -2.48 -4.40
CA ILE A 84 -22.10 -1.20 -3.72
C ILE A 84 -20.71 -1.12 -3.06
N THR A 85 -20.27 -2.19 -2.37
CA THR A 85 -18.96 -2.21 -1.69
C THR A 85 -17.80 -2.18 -2.69
N VAL A 86 -17.90 -2.90 -3.80
CA VAL A 86 -16.89 -2.93 -4.86
C VAL A 86 -16.72 -1.54 -5.48
N VAL A 87 -17.82 -0.87 -5.84
CA VAL A 87 -17.80 0.48 -6.43
C VAL A 87 -17.25 1.50 -5.44
N ASN A 88 -17.68 1.45 -4.17
CA ASN A 88 -17.14 2.32 -3.12
C ASN A 88 -15.63 2.14 -2.97
N TYR A 89 -15.13 0.90 -2.99
CA TYR A 89 -13.69 0.62 -2.86
C TYR A 89 -12.91 1.17 -4.07
N ILE A 90 -13.41 0.95 -5.29
CA ILE A 90 -12.79 1.43 -6.54
C ILE A 90 -12.68 2.96 -6.50
N TYR A 91 -13.76 3.67 -6.22
CA TYR A 91 -13.73 5.13 -6.16
C TYR A 91 -12.93 5.68 -4.99
N LYS A 92 -12.93 5.01 -3.83
CA LYS A 92 -12.07 5.40 -2.71
C LYS A 92 -10.59 5.37 -3.10
N ALA A 93 -10.15 4.31 -3.79
CA ALA A 93 -8.76 4.20 -4.26
C ALA A 93 -8.45 5.23 -5.36
N TRP A 94 -9.36 5.40 -6.33
CA TRP A 94 -9.18 6.34 -7.44
C TRP A 94 -9.17 7.80 -6.98
N LEU A 95 -10.11 8.21 -6.12
CA LEU A 95 -10.18 9.58 -5.61
C LEU A 95 -8.95 9.95 -4.77
N ALA A 96 -8.43 9.02 -3.97
CA ALA A 96 -7.19 9.23 -3.22
C ALA A 96 -5.98 9.42 -4.16
N LEU A 97 -5.94 8.68 -5.28
CA LEU A 97 -4.92 8.87 -6.32
C LEU A 97 -5.06 10.23 -7.00
N MET A 98 -6.28 10.61 -7.39
CA MET A 98 -6.56 11.90 -8.04
C MET A 98 -6.20 13.08 -7.15
N GLN A 99 -6.56 13.02 -5.86
CA GLN A 99 -6.21 14.04 -4.88
C GLN A 99 -4.69 14.18 -4.74
N ARG A 100 -3.96 13.06 -4.73
CA ARG A 100 -2.49 13.08 -4.71
C ARG A 100 -1.91 13.73 -5.96
N LEU A 101 -2.44 13.41 -7.15
CA LEU A 101 -1.99 14.03 -8.40
C LEU A 101 -2.29 15.52 -8.42
N GLN A 102 -3.47 15.93 -7.94
CA GLN A 102 -3.86 17.33 -7.83
C GLN A 102 -2.90 18.10 -6.92
N TYR A 103 -2.58 17.58 -5.73
CA TYR A 103 -1.59 18.22 -4.85
C TYR A 103 -0.19 18.29 -5.48
N GLN A 104 0.19 17.28 -6.28
CA GLN A 104 1.46 17.33 -7.01
C GLN A 104 1.47 18.38 -8.11
N ILE A 105 0.35 18.56 -8.83
CA ILE A 105 0.20 19.61 -9.84
C ILE A 105 0.25 20.97 -9.15
N GLU A 106 -0.58 21.21 -8.14
CA GLU A 106 -0.62 22.48 -7.39
C GLU A 106 0.77 22.85 -6.85
N GLY A 107 1.49 21.88 -6.26
CA GLY A 107 2.85 22.10 -5.78
C GLY A 107 3.85 22.47 -6.88
N LYS A 108 3.76 21.81 -8.05
CA LYS A 108 4.65 22.09 -9.20
C LYS A 108 4.29 23.37 -9.93
N THR A 109 3.00 23.69 -10.10
CA THR A 109 2.53 24.93 -10.70
C THR A 109 2.99 26.11 -9.85
N ARG A 110 2.79 26.03 -8.53
CA ARG A 110 3.30 27.03 -7.59
C ARG A 110 4.82 27.17 -7.69
N TRP A 111 5.54 26.05 -7.77
CA TRP A 111 7.00 26.07 -7.96
C TRP A 111 7.39 26.76 -9.26
N LEU A 112 6.70 26.49 -10.37
CA LEU A 112 6.96 27.11 -11.66
C LEU A 112 6.70 28.62 -11.63
N GLU A 113 5.61 29.07 -10.98
CA GLU A 113 5.32 30.49 -10.78
C GLU A 113 6.42 31.21 -9.98
N MET A 114 6.98 30.53 -8.98
CA MET A 114 8.09 31.06 -8.18
C MET A 114 9.44 30.99 -8.91
N LEU A 115 9.63 30.05 -9.84
CA LEU A 115 10.90 29.81 -10.51
C LEU A 115 11.16 30.85 -11.60
N LYS A 116 11.80 31.97 -11.21
CA LYS A 116 12.21 33.06 -12.12
C LYS A 116 13.72 33.04 -12.37
N SER A 117 14.16 33.55 -13.52
CA SER A 117 15.58 33.68 -13.85
C SER A 117 16.23 34.78 -13.03
N ASP A 118 17.55 34.75 -12.86
CA ASP A 118 18.30 35.79 -12.15
C ASP A 118 18.12 37.14 -12.83
N ALA A 119 18.15 37.20 -14.17
CA ALA A 119 17.84 38.43 -14.91
C ALA A 119 16.48 39.04 -14.51
N PHE A 120 15.44 38.20 -14.41
CA PHE A 120 14.10 38.64 -14.02
C PHE A 120 14.05 39.07 -12.54
N LEU A 121 14.76 38.37 -11.66
CA LEU A 121 14.83 38.72 -10.23
C LEU A 121 15.52 40.06 -10.00
N LEU A 122 16.56 40.37 -10.78
CA LEU A 122 17.29 41.64 -10.73
C LEU A 122 16.42 42.78 -11.25
N GLU A 123 15.72 42.56 -12.37
CA GLU A 123 14.78 43.53 -12.94
C GLU A 123 13.62 43.84 -11.98
N THR A 124 13.06 42.81 -11.33
CA THR A 124 11.93 42.96 -10.38
C THR A 124 12.34 43.63 -9.08
N SER A 125 13.58 43.41 -8.64
CA SER A 125 14.09 43.99 -7.39
C SER A 125 14.75 45.37 -7.59
N GLY A 126 15.13 45.72 -8.83
CA GLY A 126 15.83 46.95 -9.16
C GLY A 126 17.25 47.01 -8.60
N VAL A 127 17.88 45.86 -8.27
CA VAL A 127 19.19 45.82 -7.61
C VAL A 127 20.15 44.82 -8.26
N ASN A 128 21.44 45.04 -8.05
CA ASN A 128 22.53 44.23 -8.60
C ASN A 128 22.63 42.82 -7.97
N VAL A 129 23.33 41.92 -8.64
CA VAL A 129 23.49 40.51 -8.22
C VAL A 129 24.11 40.38 -6.82
N GLU A 130 25.04 41.26 -6.47
CA GLU A 130 25.74 41.22 -5.19
C GLU A 130 24.84 41.61 -4.01
N THR A 131 23.96 42.59 -4.17
CA THR A 131 23.01 42.99 -3.13
C THR A 131 21.93 41.93 -2.93
N LEU A 132 21.51 41.25 -4.01
CA LEU A 132 20.61 40.08 -3.93
C LEU A 132 21.27 38.93 -3.17
N ARG A 133 22.55 38.61 -3.48
CA ARG A 133 23.33 37.56 -2.80
C ARG A 133 23.56 37.89 -1.32
N THR A 134 23.89 39.13 -0.97
CA THR A 134 24.09 39.53 0.42
C THR A 134 22.79 39.46 1.22
N LYS A 135 21.64 39.86 0.65
CA LYS A 135 20.34 39.68 1.30
C LYS A 135 19.99 38.20 1.45
N ALA A 136 20.22 37.38 0.43
CA ALA A 136 20.02 35.93 0.49
C ALA A 136 20.89 35.28 1.58
N ALA A 137 22.16 35.71 1.73
CA ALA A 137 23.04 35.26 2.80
C ALA A 137 22.52 35.67 4.20
N LYS A 138 22.02 36.91 4.36
CA LYS A 138 21.39 37.38 5.60
C LYS A 138 20.16 36.56 5.97
N ILE A 139 19.30 36.26 4.99
CA ILE A 139 18.10 35.44 5.18
C ILE A 139 18.48 34.01 5.57
N LEU A 140 19.45 33.39 4.89
CA LEU A 140 19.95 32.08 5.27
C LEU A 140 20.47 32.08 6.71
N ALA A 141 21.34 33.03 7.06
CA ALA A 141 21.92 33.13 8.40
C ALA A 141 20.84 33.28 9.49
N GLN A 142 19.80 34.07 9.23
CA GLN A 142 18.68 34.26 10.15
C GLN A 142 17.89 32.97 10.37
N TYR A 143 17.56 32.23 9.31
CA TYR A 143 16.77 31.00 9.41
C TYR A 143 17.58 29.79 9.87
N THR A 144 18.89 29.73 9.58
CA THR A 144 19.79 28.71 10.14
C THR A 144 20.01 28.95 11.63
N ALA A 145 20.24 30.19 12.06
CA ALA A 145 20.37 30.53 13.48
C ALA A 145 19.06 30.25 14.26
N GLN A 146 17.88 30.52 13.69
CA GLN A 146 16.60 30.16 14.30
C GLN A 146 16.38 28.65 14.40
N SER A 147 16.83 27.89 13.39
CA SER A 147 16.79 26.42 13.42
C SER A 147 17.73 25.81 14.47
N GLU A 148 18.86 26.46 14.73
CA GLU A 148 19.82 26.08 15.78
C GLU A 148 19.36 26.51 17.17
N ALA A 149 18.83 27.73 17.33
CA ALA A 149 18.31 28.21 18.63
C ALA A 149 17.09 27.39 19.09
N ALA A 150 16.25 26.92 18.17
CA ALA A 150 15.13 26.03 18.47
C ALA A 150 15.57 24.62 18.92
N LYS A 151 16.82 24.21 18.66
CA LYS A 151 17.39 22.95 19.18
C LYS A 151 17.96 23.11 20.58
N THR A 152 18.41 24.31 20.97
CA THR A 152 19.00 24.59 22.27
C THR A 152 18.02 25.14 23.32
N ALA A 153 16.87 25.67 22.90
CA ALA A 153 15.84 26.20 23.79
C ALA A 153 14.68 25.21 24.04
N GLN A 154 14.93 24.13 24.79
CA GLN A 154 13.87 23.47 25.56
C GLN A 154 14.11 23.70 27.07
N PRO A 155 13.35 24.61 27.72
CA PRO A 155 13.28 24.66 29.16
C PRO A 155 12.15 23.77 29.69
N LYS A 156 12.46 23.06 30.77
CA LYS A 156 11.52 22.35 31.65
C LYS A 156 10.53 23.37 32.27
N SER A 157 9.21 23.21 32.12
CA SER A 157 8.22 23.28 33.25
C SER A 157 6.72 23.27 32.83
N LYS A 158 5.99 22.34 33.48
CA LYS A 158 4.70 22.40 34.22
C LYS A 158 3.42 23.11 33.67
N THR A 159 2.44 22.24 33.33
CA THR A 159 0.98 22.18 33.66
C THR A 159 -0.11 23.14 33.10
N LYS A 160 -1.17 22.47 32.58
CA LYS A 160 -2.61 22.84 32.32
C LYS A 160 -2.84 23.77 31.10
N LYS A 161 -3.82 23.57 30.19
CA LYS A 161 -5.15 22.92 30.21
C LYS A 161 -5.58 22.54 28.76
N LYS A 162 -6.43 21.50 28.64
CA LYS A 162 -6.93 20.82 27.42
C LYS A 162 -7.68 21.72 26.41
N SER A 163 -7.41 21.57 25.11
CA SER A 163 -8.46 21.34 24.08
C SER A 163 -7.94 20.84 22.71
N LYS A 164 -8.73 19.93 22.10
CA LYS A 164 -8.82 19.43 20.70
C LYS A 164 -7.58 18.91 19.93
N LYS A 165 -7.60 17.58 19.72
CA LYS A 165 -6.77 16.74 18.82
C LYS A 165 -6.60 17.30 17.41
N SER A 166 -5.38 17.70 17.07
CA SER A 166 -4.79 17.59 15.73
C SER A 166 -3.73 16.48 15.72
N LYS A 167 -3.51 15.86 14.56
CA LYS A 167 -2.57 14.75 14.30
C LYS A 167 -1.11 15.14 14.64
N PRO A 168 -0.22 14.18 14.96
CA PRO A 168 1.18 14.50 15.30
C PRO A 168 1.88 15.07 14.06
N SER A 169 2.26 16.34 14.11
CA SER A 169 3.18 16.94 13.15
C SER A 169 4.62 16.65 13.60
N ASP A 170 5.37 15.95 12.77
CA ASP A 170 6.82 15.90 12.86
C ASP A 170 7.36 17.33 12.66
N ASN A 171 7.59 18.07 13.75
CA ASN A 171 8.14 19.43 13.73
C ASN A 171 9.67 19.42 13.53
N HIS A 172 10.10 18.94 12.36
CA HIS A 172 11.35 19.39 11.76
C HIS A 172 11.02 19.93 10.38
N SER A 173 10.58 21.19 10.31
CA SER A 173 10.42 21.85 9.02
C SER A 173 11.81 21.98 8.39
N SER A 174 11.99 21.41 7.18
CA SER A 174 13.24 21.59 6.45
C SER A 174 13.42 23.09 6.15
N LEU A 175 14.66 23.59 6.08
CA LEU A 175 14.96 24.99 5.75
C LEU A 175 14.22 25.48 4.49
N SER A 176 13.98 24.58 3.54
CA SER A 176 13.15 24.84 2.36
C SER A 176 11.69 25.14 2.68
N GLN A 177 11.07 24.45 3.65
CA GLN A 177 9.68 24.69 4.08
C GLN A 177 9.54 26.04 4.77
N THR A 178 10.48 26.39 5.66
CA THR A 178 10.50 27.70 6.32
C THR A 178 10.69 28.84 5.31
N LEU A 179 11.53 28.65 4.29
CA LEU A 179 11.69 29.62 3.20
C LEU A 179 10.42 29.72 2.33
N PHE A 180 9.72 28.61 2.06
CA PHE A 180 8.43 28.65 1.36
C PHE A 180 7.33 29.37 2.15
N GLU A 181 7.34 29.27 3.48
CA GLU A 181 6.42 30.01 4.35
C GLU A 181 6.81 31.50 4.42
N ALA A 182 8.10 31.81 4.55
CA ALA A 182 8.60 33.17 4.52
C ALA A 182 8.18 33.89 3.22
N TYR A 183 8.34 33.25 2.06
CA TYR A 183 7.91 33.78 0.77
C TYR A 183 6.42 34.15 0.69
N ARG A 184 5.56 33.46 1.46
CA ARG A 184 4.11 33.72 1.51
C ARG A 184 3.77 34.93 2.37
N ASN A 185 4.54 35.15 3.43
CA ASN A 185 4.23 36.12 4.47
C ASN A 185 4.94 37.47 4.26
N THR A 186 6.01 37.51 3.47
CA THR A 186 6.72 38.75 3.14
C THR A 186 6.12 39.43 1.92
N GLU A 187 5.78 40.70 2.06
CA GLU A 187 5.36 41.58 0.97
C GLU A 187 6.54 42.29 0.29
N ASP A 188 7.69 42.39 0.98
CA ASP A 188 8.91 43.01 0.46
C ASP A 188 9.46 42.28 -0.78
N THR A 189 9.51 42.99 -1.91
CA THR A 189 9.91 42.48 -3.23
C THR A 189 11.35 41.97 -3.23
N LEU A 190 12.26 42.66 -2.56
CA LEU A 190 13.67 42.28 -2.50
C LEU A 190 13.88 41.01 -1.66
N THR A 191 13.19 40.92 -0.52
CA THR A 191 13.20 39.71 0.33
C THR A 191 12.56 38.52 -0.39
N ARG A 192 11.47 38.72 -1.15
CA ARG A 192 10.88 37.67 -1.99
C ARG A 192 11.82 37.19 -3.09
N CYS A 193 12.51 38.09 -3.76
CA CYS A 193 13.48 37.75 -4.80
C CYS A 193 14.68 36.98 -4.22
N ALA A 194 15.18 37.39 -3.05
CA ALA A 194 16.26 36.69 -2.36
C ALA A 194 15.84 35.28 -1.90
N ILE A 195 14.61 35.09 -1.42
CA ILE A 195 14.08 33.77 -1.06
C ILE A 195 13.94 32.86 -2.29
N ILE A 196 13.44 33.38 -3.42
CA ILE A 196 13.38 32.63 -4.68
C ILE A 196 14.78 32.19 -5.12
N TYR A 197 15.76 33.10 -5.06
CA TYR A 197 17.15 32.82 -5.40
C TYR A 197 17.72 31.66 -4.56
N LEU A 198 17.46 31.66 -3.24
CA LEU A 198 17.86 30.59 -2.33
C LEU A 198 17.17 29.27 -2.68
N LEU A 199 15.86 29.27 -2.88
CA LEU A 199 15.11 28.07 -3.21
C LEU A 199 15.56 27.45 -4.54
N LYS A 200 15.86 28.27 -5.55
CA LYS A 200 16.36 27.84 -6.87
C LYS A 200 17.72 27.13 -6.77
N ASN A 201 18.59 27.61 -5.88
CA ASN A 201 19.94 27.10 -5.68
C ASN A 201 20.07 26.08 -4.54
N GLY A 202 18.96 25.47 -4.10
CA GLY A 202 18.98 24.42 -3.09
C GLY A 202 19.30 24.93 -1.68
N CYS A 203 18.82 26.12 -1.33
CA CYS A 203 19.08 26.85 -0.08
C CYS A 203 20.57 27.21 0.12
N LYS A 204 21.26 27.55 -0.97
CA LYS A 204 22.67 27.99 -0.97
C LYS A 204 22.84 29.27 -1.78
N VAL A 205 23.83 30.07 -1.42
CA VAL A 205 24.30 31.19 -2.24
C VAL A 205 25.35 30.65 -3.20
N SER A 206 25.12 30.80 -4.51
CA SER A 206 26.08 30.39 -5.53
C SER A 206 26.94 31.58 -5.95
N ASN A 207 28.25 31.36 -6.07
CA ASN A 207 29.16 32.37 -6.62
C ASN A 207 29.17 32.36 -8.16
N GLN A 208 28.69 31.28 -8.78
CA GLN A 208 28.60 31.15 -10.23
C GLN A 208 27.36 31.87 -10.77
N GLU A 209 27.50 32.49 -11.94
CA GLU A 209 26.40 33.08 -12.71
C GLU A 209 25.44 32.00 -13.21
N GLU A 210 24.17 32.36 -13.40
CA GLU A 210 23.17 31.43 -13.90
C GLU A 210 23.40 31.12 -15.38
N ASP A 211 23.50 29.83 -15.69
CA ASP A 211 23.46 29.33 -17.06
C ASP A 211 21.99 29.37 -17.57
N PRO A 212 21.67 30.25 -18.54
CA PRO A 212 20.30 30.47 -19.00
C PRO A 212 19.72 29.25 -19.71
N GLU A 213 20.54 28.47 -20.43
CA GLU A 213 20.11 27.26 -21.12
C GLU A 213 19.75 26.16 -20.11
N LYS A 214 20.58 25.97 -19.08
CA LYS A 214 20.28 25.02 -18.00
C LYS A 214 19.03 25.42 -17.22
N PHE A 215 18.80 26.71 -17.00
CA PHE A 215 17.57 27.21 -16.37
C PHE A 215 16.34 26.93 -17.25
N ALA A 216 16.40 27.30 -18.54
CA ALA A 216 15.32 27.07 -19.49
C ALA A 216 14.97 25.57 -19.59
N LYS A 217 15.98 24.70 -19.64
CA LYS A 217 15.80 23.24 -19.65
C LYS A 217 15.13 22.73 -18.37
N ARG A 218 15.54 23.22 -17.18
CA ARG A 218 14.92 22.85 -15.89
C ARG A 218 13.46 23.30 -15.82
N ARG A 219 13.17 24.54 -16.24
CA ARG A 219 11.80 25.08 -16.29
C ARG A 219 10.93 24.27 -17.25
N ARG A 220 11.43 24.01 -18.46
CA ARG A 220 10.73 23.18 -19.46
C ARG A 220 10.45 21.75 -18.97
N GLN A 221 11.37 21.16 -18.20
CA GLN A 221 11.13 19.86 -17.58
C GLN A 221 9.98 19.88 -16.57
N VAL A 222 9.87 20.94 -15.76
CA VAL A 222 8.75 21.11 -14.81
C VAL A 222 7.45 21.30 -15.57
N GLU A 223 7.42 22.10 -16.64
CA GLU A 223 6.27 22.27 -17.53
C GLU A 223 5.80 20.93 -18.12
N ILE A 224 6.70 20.16 -18.72
CA ILE A 224 6.39 18.84 -19.27
C ILE A 224 5.86 17.90 -18.18
N GLN A 225 6.40 17.98 -16.97
CA GLN A 225 5.89 17.19 -15.85
C GLN A 225 4.49 17.62 -15.41
N ILE A 226 4.19 18.92 -15.40
CA ILE A 226 2.84 19.42 -15.14
C ILE A 226 1.90 18.94 -16.23
N GLN A 227 2.26 19.10 -17.51
CA GLN A 227 1.49 18.62 -18.67
C GLN A 227 1.16 17.12 -18.55
N ARG A 228 2.18 16.28 -18.26
CA ARG A 228 1.97 14.84 -18.05
C ARG A 228 1.08 14.54 -16.85
N LEU A 229 1.24 15.25 -15.74
CA LEU A 229 0.40 15.05 -14.57
C LEU A 229 -1.04 15.54 -14.82
N THR A 230 -1.22 16.63 -15.58
CA THR A 230 -2.55 17.12 -15.99
C THR A 230 -3.21 16.13 -16.94
N GLU A 231 -2.49 15.56 -17.90
CA GLU A 231 -2.99 14.47 -18.75
C GLU A 231 -3.38 13.23 -17.90
N GLN A 232 -2.57 12.88 -16.89
CA GLN A 232 -2.89 11.79 -15.95
C GLN A 232 -4.07 12.12 -15.03
N LEU A 233 -4.25 13.39 -14.68
CA LEU A 233 -5.39 13.85 -13.88
C LEU A 233 -6.66 13.83 -14.72
N ILE A 234 -6.58 14.21 -16.00
CA ILE A 234 -7.64 14.08 -17.01
C ILE A 234 -7.88 12.59 -17.35
N ALA A 235 -6.95 11.70 -16.98
CA ALA A 235 -7.07 10.28 -17.31
C ALA A 235 -8.33 9.61 -16.74
N ARG A 236 -8.67 8.52 -17.42
CA ARG A 236 -9.98 7.87 -17.44
C ARG A 236 -10.52 7.55 -16.04
N ILE A 237 -11.80 7.91 -15.88
CA ILE A 237 -12.73 7.43 -14.84
C ILE A 237 -12.63 5.90 -14.70
N PRO A 238 -12.81 5.33 -13.50
CA PRO A 238 -12.84 3.88 -13.32
C PRO A 238 -13.82 3.20 -14.29
N LYS A 239 -13.30 2.30 -15.11
CA LYS A 239 -14.08 1.56 -16.11
C LYS A 239 -14.57 0.22 -15.56
N GLY A 240 -15.73 -0.19 -16.03
CA GLY A 240 -16.29 -1.52 -15.84
C GLY A 240 -15.52 -2.63 -16.56
N ARG A 241 -16.00 -3.87 -16.37
CA ARG A 241 -15.53 -5.08 -17.06
C ARG A 241 -16.38 -5.35 -18.29
N ASP A 242 -15.73 -5.56 -19.43
CA ASP A 242 -16.39 -6.04 -20.64
C ASP A 242 -16.12 -7.55 -20.74
N LEU A 243 -17.15 -8.36 -20.53
CA LEU A 243 -17.08 -9.82 -20.57
C LEU A 243 -17.35 -10.39 -21.97
N THR A 244 -18.00 -9.61 -22.84
CA THR A 244 -18.43 -10.06 -24.17
C THR A 244 -17.50 -9.58 -25.28
N ASN A 245 -16.53 -8.72 -24.96
CA ASN A 245 -15.65 -8.04 -25.91
C ASN A 245 -16.41 -7.17 -26.93
N ALA A 246 -17.66 -6.81 -26.66
CA ALA A 246 -18.49 -6.05 -27.59
C ALA A 246 -17.82 -4.72 -27.95
N LYS A 247 -17.27 -4.01 -26.97
CA LYS A 247 -16.60 -2.72 -27.22
C LYS A 247 -15.32 -2.86 -28.04
N TRP A 248 -14.63 -3.99 -27.87
CA TRP A 248 -13.44 -4.28 -28.65
C TRP A 248 -13.82 -4.55 -30.11
N LEU A 249 -14.87 -5.36 -30.34
CA LEU A 249 -15.39 -5.64 -31.69
C LEU A 249 -15.93 -4.38 -32.37
N GLU A 250 -16.69 -3.55 -31.66
CA GLU A 250 -17.16 -2.25 -32.16
C GLU A 250 -15.98 -1.33 -32.52
N THR A 251 -14.97 -1.24 -31.64
CA THR A 251 -13.78 -0.42 -31.93
C THR A 251 -13.00 -0.97 -33.12
N LEU A 252 -12.91 -2.30 -33.26
CA LEU A 252 -12.25 -2.93 -34.39
C LEU A 252 -12.98 -2.59 -35.69
N ALA A 253 -14.30 -2.73 -35.71
CA ALA A 253 -15.12 -2.39 -36.86
C ALA A 253 -14.94 -0.91 -37.27
N ILE A 254 -14.99 0.01 -36.28
CA ILE A 254 -14.77 1.43 -36.53
C ILE A 254 -13.35 1.68 -37.08
N ALA A 255 -12.32 1.09 -36.47
CA ALA A 255 -10.93 1.27 -36.89
C ALA A 255 -10.63 0.69 -38.27
N THR A 256 -11.39 -0.33 -38.71
CA THR A 256 -11.28 -0.89 -40.07
C THR A 256 -12.08 -0.09 -41.10
N SER A 257 -13.15 0.60 -40.68
CA SER A 257 -14.05 1.29 -41.60
C SER A 257 -13.78 2.80 -41.73
N TYR A 258 -13.11 3.41 -40.76
CA TYR A 258 -12.91 4.86 -40.70
C TYR A 258 -11.47 5.24 -40.38
N ILE A 259 -11.06 6.43 -40.84
CA ILE A 259 -9.79 7.07 -40.46
C ILE A 259 -10.07 7.93 -39.23
N PRO A 260 -9.24 7.87 -38.16
CA PRO A 260 -9.43 8.71 -36.99
C PRO A 260 -9.25 10.18 -37.37
N GLU A 261 -10.16 11.03 -36.91
CA GLU A 261 -10.19 12.48 -37.17
C GLU A 261 -9.03 13.22 -36.48
N ASN A 262 -8.54 12.68 -35.36
CA ASN A 262 -7.42 13.26 -34.61
C ASN A 262 -6.60 12.20 -33.86
N GLU A 263 -5.40 12.60 -33.40
CA GLU A 263 -4.51 11.72 -32.63
C GLU A 263 -5.15 11.19 -31.33
N ALA A 264 -6.04 11.97 -30.69
CA ALA A 264 -6.70 11.55 -29.47
C ALA A 264 -7.69 10.39 -29.71
N GLN A 265 -8.39 10.42 -30.84
CA GLN A 265 -9.31 9.38 -31.28
C GLN A 265 -8.53 8.14 -31.72
N ALA A 266 -7.46 8.32 -32.50
CA ALA A 266 -6.55 7.23 -32.88
C ALA A 266 -6.00 6.50 -31.63
N LYS A 267 -5.52 7.28 -30.65
CA LYS A 267 -5.03 6.76 -29.37
C LYS A 267 -6.14 6.07 -28.56
N SER A 268 -7.36 6.60 -28.57
CA SER A 268 -8.50 5.98 -27.89
C SER A 268 -8.85 4.61 -28.50
N TRP A 269 -8.82 4.50 -29.83
CA TRP A 269 -9.03 3.22 -30.53
C TRP A 269 -7.92 2.24 -30.23
N GLN A 270 -6.67 2.67 -30.36
CA GLN A 270 -5.49 1.86 -30.03
C GLN A 270 -5.54 1.36 -28.58
N ASP A 271 -5.85 2.24 -27.62
CA ASP A 271 -6.00 1.90 -26.21
C ASP A 271 -7.07 0.84 -25.98
N ASN A 272 -8.20 0.93 -26.70
CA ASN A 272 -9.28 -0.05 -26.58
C ASN A 272 -8.89 -1.39 -27.21
N LEU A 273 -8.20 -1.39 -28.36
CA LEU A 273 -7.79 -2.60 -29.08
C LEU A 273 -6.64 -3.35 -28.39
N LEU A 274 -5.69 -2.63 -27.81
CA LEU A 274 -4.58 -3.20 -27.03
C LEU A 274 -4.98 -3.63 -25.63
N LYS A 275 -6.17 -3.26 -25.16
CA LYS A 275 -6.62 -3.60 -23.81
C LYS A 275 -6.96 -5.10 -23.74
N LYS A 276 -6.23 -5.82 -22.89
CA LYS A 276 -6.62 -7.20 -22.52
C LYS A 276 -8.01 -7.17 -21.87
N SER A 277 -8.96 -7.86 -22.50
CA SER A 277 -10.31 -7.92 -21.97
C SER A 277 -10.38 -8.77 -20.69
N SER A 278 -11.35 -8.43 -19.84
CA SER A 278 -11.60 -9.19 -18.62
C SER A 278 -12.60 -10.29 -18.92
N LEU A 279 -12.16 -11.54 -18.98
CA LEU A 279 -13.06 -12.67 -19.24
C LEU A 279 -13.91 -13.06 -18.02
N LEU A 280 -13.53 -12.58 -16.84
CA LEU A 280 -14.10 -13.02 -15.57
C LEU A 280 -14.99 -11.94 -14.93
N PRO A 281 -16.17 -12.32 -14.41
CA PRO A 281 -17.06 -11.38 -13.73
C PRO A 281 -16.45 -10.82 -12.44
N PHE A 282 -17.01 -9.71 -11.94
CA PHE A 282 -16.61 -9.18 -10.65
C PHE A 282 -16.90 -10.20 -9.53
N PRO A 283 -15.99 -10.33 -8.55
CA PRO A 283 -16.18 -11.24 -7.43
C PRO A 283 -17.27 -10.76 -6.47
N ILE A 284 -17.89 -11.70 -5.74
CA ILE A 284 -18.89 -11.43 -4.72
C ILE A 284 -18.22 -11.43 -3.34
N SER A 285 -18.36 -10.32 -2.62
CA SER A 285 -17.78 -10.12 -1.28
C SER A 285 -18.81 -10.43 -0.19
N TYR A 286 -18.40 -11.24 0.78
CA TYR A 286 -19.13 -11.55 2.00
C TYR A 286 -18.35 -10.95 3.18
N GLU A 287 -18.74 -9.74 3.58
CA GLU A 287 -17.98 -8.92 4.53
C GLU A 287 -18.09 -9.39 5.98
N THR A 288 -19.08 -10.23 6.29
CA THR A 288 -19.27 -10.77 7.64
C THR A 288 -18.96 -12.26 7.69
N ASN A 289 -18.50 -12.72 8.85
CA ASN A 289 -18.21 -14.12 9.09
C ASN A 289 -19.45 -15.00 9.29
N GLU A 290 -20.61 -14.37 9.51
CA GLU A 290 -21.91 -15.03 9.59
C GLU A 290 -22.58 -15.17 8.22
N ASP A 291 -22.01 -14.60 7.16
CA ASP A 291 -22.54 -14.75 5.80
C ASP A 291 -22.29 -16.13 5.17
N MET A 292 -21.45 -16.94 5.82
CA MET A 292 -21.10 -18.28 5.38
C MET A 292 -21.55 -19.26 6.46
N THR A 293 -22.13 -20.39 6.05
CA THR A 293 -22.50 -21.48 6.95
C THR A 293 -21.70 -22.72 6.56
N TRP A 294 -20.91 -23.22 7.50
CA TRP A 294 -19.98 -24.33 7.29
C TRP A 294 -20.60 -25.61 7.85
N PHE A 295 -20.45 -26.71 7.13
CA PHE A 295 -20.91 -28.03 7.56
C PHE A 295 -20.08 -29.14 6.90
N LYS A 296 -20.31 -30.39 7.30
CA LYS A 296 -19.74 -31.56 6.64
C LYS A 296 -20.83 -32.35 5.93
N ASN A 297 -20.54 -32.85 4.74
CA ASN A 297 -21.45 -33.76 4.03
C ASN A 297 -21.31 -35.22 4.54
N ALA A 298 -22.13 -36.13 4.01
CA ALA A 298 -22.09 -37.55 4.33
C ALA A 298 -20.72 -38.21 4.07
N LYS A 299 -19.91 -37.66 3.15
CA LYS A 299 -18.54 -38.10 2.85
C LYS A 299 -17.48 -37.44 3.76
N ASN A 300 -17.89 -36.81 4.86
CA ASN A 300 -17.04 -36.07 5.80
C ASN A 300 -16.21 -34.93 5.16
N ARG A 301 -16.62 -34.44 3.98
CA ARG A 301 -15.98 -33.30 3.30
C ARG A 301 -16.58 -31.99 3.78
N PHE A 302 -15.74 -30.97 3.91
CA PHE A 302 -16.18 -29.61 4.26
C PHE A 302 -17.01 -29.01 3.13
N CYS A 303 -18.14 -28.42 3.51
CA CYS A 303 -19.06 -27.73 2.62
C CYS A 303 -19.38 -26.35 3.20
N VAL A 304 -19.69 -25.42 2.31
CA VAL A 304 -20.11 -24.06 2.66
C VAL A 304 -21.37 -23.68 1.89
N LYS A 305 -22.28 -22.99 2.58
CA LYS A 305 -23.45 -22.31 2.04
C LYS A 305 -23.29 -20.81 2.25
N PHE A 306 -23.64 -20.02 1.25
CA PHE A 306 -23.51 -18.56 1.32
C PHE A 306 -24.88 -17.92 1.50
N ASN A 307 -24.94 -16.84 2.27
CA ASN A 307 -26.14 -16.04 2.41
C ASN A 307 -26.57 -15.47 1.03
N GLY A 308 -27.85 -15.63 0.69
CA GLY A 308 -28.39 -15.34 -0.64
C GLY A 308 -28.16 -16.43 -1.70
N LEU A 309 -27.43 -17.51 -1.37
CA LEU A 309 -27.25 -18.72 -2.19
C LEU A 309 -27.44 -19.98 -1.33
N SER A 310 -28.32 -19.92 -0.32
CA SER A 310 -28.47 -20.97 0.71
C SER A 310 -29.01 -22.30 0.16
N GLU A 311 -29.67 -22.25 -0.99
CA GLU A 311 -30.14 -23.41 -1.75
C GLU A 311 -28.97 -24.19 -2.38
N HIS A 312 -27.86 -23.51 -2.63
CA HIS A 312 -26.67 -24.09 -3.26
C HIS A 312 -25.64 -24.51 -2.23
N THR A 313 -25.06 -25.69 -2.42
CA THR A 313 -23.98 -26.21 -1.58
C THR A 313 -22.68 -26.28 -2.35
N PHE A 314 -21.61 -25.76 -1.75
CA PHE A 314 -20.28 -25.77 -2.34
C PHE A 314 -19.35 -26.63 -1.50
N GLN A 315 -18.79 -27.68 -2.09
CA GLN A 315 -17.74 -28.49 -1.46
C GLN A 315 -16.42 -27.73 -1.52
N VAL A 316 -15.67 -27.77 -0.42
CA VAL A 316 -14.38 -27.12 -0.28
C VAL A 316 -13.29 -28.10 -0.71
N TYR A 317 -12.52 -27.70 -1.71
CA TYR A 317 -11.35 -28.42 -2.19
C TYR A 317 -10.10 -27.59 -1.89
N CYS A 318 -9.30 -28.04 -0.93
CA CYS A 318 -8.15 -27.31 -0.43
C CYS A 318 -6.98 -28.25 -0.14
N ASP A 319 -5.78 -27.69 -0.11
CA ASP A 319 -4.58 -28.42 0.28
C ASP A 319 -4.65 -28.79 1.77
N GLN A 320 -4.02 -29.92 2.13
CA GLN A 320 -3.94 -30.39 3.52
C GLN A 320 -3.39 -29.32 4.48
N ARG A 321 -2.48 -28.46 3.99
CA ARG A 321 -1.90 -27.35 4.75
C ARG A 321 -2.92 -26.29 5.17
N GLN A 322 -4.07 -26.19 4.48
CA GLN A 322 -5.11 -25.21 4.79
C GLN A 322 -6.32 -25.81 5.51
N LEU A 323 -6.41 -27.15 5.58
CA LEU A 323 -7.55 -27.88 6.14
C LEU A 323 -7.91 -27.42 7.56
N HIS A 324 -6.90 -27.17 8.39
CA HIS A 324 -7.07 -26.74 9.78
C HIS A 324 -7.86 -25.42 9.91
N TRP A 325 -7.76 -24.51 8.93
CA TRP A 325 -8.54 -23.28 8.93
C TRP A 325 -10.04 -23.55 8.74
N PHE A 326 -10.40 -24.39 7.77
CA PHE A 326 -11.80 -24.72 7.49
C PHE A 326 -12.43 -25.53 8.63
N GLN A 327 -11.65 -26.43 9.23
CA GLN A 327 -12.04 -27.11 10.45
C GLN A 327 -12.37 -26.10 11.55
N ARG A 328 -11.53 -25.09 11.73
CA ARG A 328 -11.75 -24.05 12.73
C ARG A 328 -13.01 -23.22 12.50
N PHE A 329 -13.32 -22.89 11.25
CA PHE A 329 -14.54 -22.15 10.92
C PHE A 329 -15.80 -22.95 11.30
N LEU A 330 -15.78 -24.26 11.06
CA LEU A 330 -16.85 -25.16 11.46
C LEU A 330 -16.99 -25.27 12.99
N GLU A 331 -15.87 -25.44 13.69
CA GLU A 331 -15.84 -25.52 15.16
C GLU A 331 -16.40 -24.26 15.81
N ASP A 332 -15.95 -23.08 15.36
CA ASP A 332 -16.41 -21.78 15.84
C ASP A 332 -17.93 -21.64 15.72
N GLN A 333 -18.50 -22.06 14.58
CA GLN A 333 -19.95 -22.01 14.36
C GLN A 333 -20.71 -23.00 15.24
N LYS A 334 -20.23 -24.24 15.35
CA LYS A 334 -20.85 -25.28 16.20
C LYS A 334 -20.83 -24.89 17.68
N ILE A 335 -19.71 -24.37 18.17
CA ILE A 335 -19.58 -23.93 19.57
C ILE A 335 -20.59 -22.81 19.85
N LYS A 336 -20.69 -21.83 18.95
CA LYS A 336 -21.67 -20.74 19.08
C LYS A 336 -23.11 -21.27 19.10
N GLN A 337 -23.47 -22.15 18.15
CA GLN A 337 -24.81 -22.76 18.06
C GLN A 337 -25.16 -23.58 19.31
N ASN A 338 -24.26 -24.47 19.74
CA ASN A 338 -24.46 -25.34 20.91
C ASN A 338 -24.58 -24.54 22.22
N SER A 339 -23.92 -23.38 22.30
CA SER A 339 -23.98 -22.47 23.46
C SER A 339 -25.21 -21.54 23.49
N LYS A 340 -26.20 -21.71 22.59
CA LYS A 340 -27.32 -20.77 22.43
C LYS A 340 -26.87 -19.31 22.22
N ASP A 341 -25.84 -19.12 21.37
CA ASP A 341 -25.26 -17.81 21.05
C ASP A 341 -24.67 -17.01 22.23
N GLN A 342 -24.19 -17.70 23.27
CA GLN A 342 -23.44 -17.08 24.37
C GLN A 342 -22.08 -16.52 23.91
N HIS A 343 -21.48 -17.11 22.87
CA HIS A 343 -20.24 -16.62 22.29
C HIS A 343 -20.46 -15.52 21.24
N SER A 344 -19.56 -14.54 21.21
CA SER A 344 -19.59 -13.48 20.18
C SER A 344 -18.92 -13.95 18.88
N SER A 345 -19.64 -13.88 17.75
CA SER A 345 -19.06 -14.12 16.40
C SER A 345 -17.91 -13.17 16.07
N SER A 346 -17.78 -12.06 16.79
CA SER A 346 -16.63 -11.18 16.67
C SER A 346 -15.29 -11.86 17.02
N LEU A 347 -15.31 -12.99 17.72
CA LEU A 347 -14.13 -13.80 18.06
C LEU A 347 -13.93 -15.03 17.16
N PHE A 348 -14.67 -15.15 16.05
CA PHE A 348 -14.39 -16.16 15.02
C PHE A 348 -13.09 -15.88 14.27
N GLY A 349 -12.33 -16.93 13.97
CA GLY A 349 -11.10 -16.82 13.16
C GLY A 349 -11.36 -16.27 11.76
N LEU A 350 -12.47 -16.67 11.14
CA LEU A 350 -12.95 -16.14 9.86
C LEU A 350 -13.45 -14.70 10.03
N ARG A 351 -13.03 -13.82 9.12
CA ARG A 351 -13.46 -12.41 9.06
C ARG A 351 -14.41 -12.13 7.91
N SER A 352 -14.04 -12.56 6.72
CA SER A 352 -14.78 -12.31 5.49
C SER A 352 -14.48 -13.38 4.45
N GLY A 353 -15.39 -13.57 3.51
CA GLY A 353 -15.23 -14.43 2.35
C GLY A 353 -15.37 -13.65 1.05
N ARG A 354 -14.77 -14.14 -0.02
CA ARG A 354 -14.98 -13.61 -1.37
C ARG A 354 -14.97 -14.74 -2.38
N ILE A 355 -16.03 -14.84 -3.16
CA ILE A 355 -16.11 -15.81 -4.26
C ILE A 355 -15.67 -15.11 -5.55
N ALA A 356 -14.74 -15.71 -6.27
CA ALA A 356 -14.32 -15.25 -7.59
C ALA A 356 -14.11 -16.44 -8.53
N TRP A 357 -14.36 -16.21 -9.81
CA TRP A 357 -13.88 -17.11 -10.86
C TRP A 357 -12.39 -16.88 -11.10
N GLN A 358 -11.66 -17.95 -11.37
CA GLN A 358 -10.28 -17.93 -11.84
C GLN A 358 -10.23 -18.47 -13.27
N GLU A 359 -9.33 -17.88 -14.07
CA GLU A 359 -9.16 -18.27 -15.47
C GLU A 359 -8.64 -19.71 -15.53
N GLY A 360 -9.22 -20.50 -16.43
CA GLY A 360 -8.84 -21.88 -16.68
C GLY A 360 -8.44 -22.02 -18.14
N GLU A 361 -7.72 -23.09 -18.45
CA GLU A 361 -7.27 -23.39 -19.81
C GLU A 361 -8.16 -24.46 -20.43
N GLY A 362 -8.62 -24.24 -21.66
CA GLY A 362 -9.40 -25.24 -22.38
C GLY A 362 -10.45 -24.66 -23.33
N LYS A 363 -11.30 -25.54 -23.86
CA LYS A 363 -12.47 -25.21 -24.68
C LYS A 363 -13.72 -25.70 -23.94
N GLY A 364 -14.81 -24.94 -23.97
CA GLY A 364 -16.08 -25.31 -23.36
C GLY A 364 -16.87 -24.11 -22.84
N GLU A 365 -17.98 -24.37 -22.15
CA GLU A 365 -18.79 -23.33 -21.51
C GLU A 365 -18.01 -22.62 -20.40
N LEU A 366 -18.24 -21.32 -20.23
CA LEU A 366 -17.43 -20.46 -19.35
C LEU A 366 -17.44 -20.92 -17.88
N TRP A 367 -18.56 -21.45 -17.37
CA TRP A 367 -18.66 -21.97 -15.99
C TRP A 367 -18.03 -23.36 -15.78
N ASN A 368 -17.68 -24.05 -16.87
CA ASN A 368 -16.95 -25.32 -16.85
C ASN A 368 -15.45 -25.11 -17.09
N LEU A 369 -15.10 -24.14 -17.94
CA LEU A 369 -13.74 -23.76 -18.25
C LEU A 369 -13.07 -23.05 -17.07
N HIS A 370 -13.76 -22.08 -16.47
CA HIS A 370 -13.26 -21.36 -15.31
C HIS A 370 -13.59 -22.10 -14.01
N HIS A 371 -12.73 -22.02 -13.00
CA HIS A 371 -13.00 -22.62 -11.70
C HIS A 371 -13.36 -21.58 -10.63
N LEU A 372 -14.27 -21.97 -9.75
CA LEU A 372 -14.73 -21.15 -8.65
C LEU A 372 -13.73 -21.22 -7.49
N THR A 373 -13.32 -20.07 -6.99
CA THR A 373 -12.37 -19.94 -5.88
C THR A 373 -12.97 -19.11 -4.76
N LEU A 374 -12.84 -19.60 -3.52
CA LEU A 374 -13.18 -18.87 -2.31
C LEU A 374 -11.91 -18.35 -1.65
N TYR A 375 -11.85 -17.04 -1.46
CA TYR A 375 -10.85 -16.36 -0.66
C TYR A 375 -11.42 -16.05 0.72
N CYS A 376 -10.75 -16.47 1.77
CA CYS A 376 -11.14 -16.20 3.15
C CYS A 376 -10.09 -15.33 3.85
N SER A 377 -10.53 -14.25 4.47
CA SER A 377 -9.69 -13.43 5.34
C SER A 377 -9.75 -14.00 6.77
N VAL A 378 -8.59 -14.28 7.35
CA VAL A 378 -8.45 -14.96 8.65
C VAL A 378 -7.58 -14.14 9.59
N ASP A 379 -8.05 -13.88 10.81
CA ASP A 379 -7.25 -13.22 11.85
C ASP A 379 -6.48 -14.27 12.66
N THR A 380 -5.18 -14.38 12.40
CA THR A 380 -4.31 -15.41 12.99
C THR A 380 -4.19 -15.31 14.51
N ARG A 381 -4.43 -14.14 15.11
CA ARG A 381 -4.44 -13.96 16.58
C ARG A 381 -5.56 -14.76 17.25
N LEU A 382 -6.65 -15.03 16.53
CA LEU A 382 -7.75 -15.85 17.04
C LEU A 382 -7.49 -17.35 16.89
N TRP A 383 -6.26 -17.74 16.62
CA TRP A 383 -5.86 -19.14 16.67
C TRP A 383 -5.59 -19.60 18.10
N THR A 384 -4.96 -18.75 18.91
CA THR A 384 -4.47 -19.08 20.25
C THR A 384 -5.34 -18.45 21.34
N ALA A 385 -5.28 -18.98 22.56
CA ALA A 385 -6.00 -18.44 23.71
C ALA A 385 -5.52 -17.02 24.06
N GLU A 386 -4.22 -16.81 24.05
CA GLU A 386 -3.52 -15.57 24.39
C GLU A 386 -3.79 -14.48 23.36
N GLY A 387 -3.72 -14.82 22.06
CA GLY A 387 -4.07 -13.89 21.00
C GLY A 387 -5.56 -13.54 21.02
N THR A 388 -6.43 -14.48 21.38
CA THR A 388 -7.86 -14.22 21.58
C THR A 388 -8.10 -13.28 22.75
N LYS A 389 -7.31 -13.38 23.83
CA LYS A 389 -7.36 -12.44 24.96
C LYS A 389 -6.99 -11.02 24.54
N GLN A 390 -5.92 -10.85 23.75
CA GLN A 390 -5.56 -9.53 23.19
C GLN A 390 -6.70 -8.93 22.35
N VAL A 391 -7.28 -9.72 21.44
CA VAL A 391 -8.41 -9.26 20.60
C VAL A 391 -9.64 -8.96 21.45
N LYS A 392 -9.89 -9.73 22.51
CA LYS A 392 -10.96 -9.49 23.48
C LYS A 392 -10.77 -8.12 24.15
N GLU A 393 -9.60 -7.83 24.70
CA GLU A 393 -9.28 -6.56 25.37
C GLU A 393 -9.42 -5.36 24.41
N GLU A 394 -8.88 -5.47 23.19
CA GLU A 394 -9.04 -4.44 22.15
C GLU A 394 -10.51 -4.17 21.80
N LYS A 395 -11.36 -5.21 21.78
CA LYS A 395 -12.77 -5.05 21.44
C LYS A 395 -13.58 -4.54 22.62
N THR A 396 -13.31 -5.00 23.83
CA THR A 396 -13.96 -4.53 25.06
C THR A 396 -13.69 -3.04 25.25
N THR A 397 -12.44 -2.59 25.09
CA THR A 397 -12.07 -1.16 25.18
C THR A 397 -12.75 -0.33 24.09
N LYS A 398 -12.79 -0.81 22.83
CA LYS A 398 -13.51 -0.13 21.74
C LYS A 398 -15.01 -0.02 22.03
N ILE A 399 -15.65 -1.10 22.45
CA ILE A 399 -17.09 -1.12 22.77
C ILE A 399 -17.38 -0.20 23.96
N ALA A 400 -16.59 -0.27 25.03
CA ALA A 400 -16.71 0.61 26.18
C ALA A 400 -16.61 2.09 25.76
N SER A 401 -15.61 2.44 24.93
CA SER A 401 -15.46 3.80 24.42
C SER A 401 -16.62 4.29 23.55
N ILE A 402 -17.31 3.37 22.86
CA ILE A 402 -18.51 3.69 22.07
C ILE A 402 -19.69 3.93 23.00
N ILE A 403 -19.84 3.11 24.04
CA ILE A 403 -20.90 3.26 25.04
C ILE A 403 -20.74 4.58 25.78
N THR A 404 -19.53 4.91 26.27
CA THR A 404 -19.28 6.18 26.96
C THR A 404 -19.58 7.38 26.06
N LYS A 405 -19.04 7.41 24.84
CA LYS A 405 -19.30 8.49 23.86
C LYS A 405 -20.76 8.63 23.47
N THR A 406 -21.52 7.54 23.51
CA THR A 406 -22.96 7.59 23.21
C THR A 406 -23.70 8.18 24.41
N LYS A 407 -23.38 7.75 25.63
CA LYS A 407 -23.95 8.28 26.88
C LYS A 407 -23.57 9.75 27.14
N GLU A 408 -22.39 10.19 26.73
CA GLU A 408 -21.92 11.59 26.81
C GLU A 408 -22.77 12.57 25.97
N LYS A 409 -23.63 12.09 25.07
CA LYS A 409 -24.48 12.93 24.21
C LYS A 409 -25.72 13.49 24.92
N GLY A 410 -25.94 13.20 26.20
CA GLY A 410 -27.08 13.70 26.97
C GLY A 410 -28.34 12.85 26.72
N GLU A 411 -29.47 13.49 26.43
CA GLU A 411 -30.75 12.80 26.19
C GLU A 411 -30.66 11.82 25.01
N LEU A 412 -30.80 10.54 25.33
CA LEU A 412 -30.66 9.45 24.38
C LEU A 412 -31.99 9.15 23.70
N ASN A 413 -31.99 9.10 22.38
CA ASN A 413 -33.15 8.61 21.62
C ASN A 413 -33.30 7.08 21.84
N GLN A 414 -34.52 6.53 21.79
CA GLN A 414 -34.80 5.08 21.84
C GLN A 414 -33.91 4.25 20.90
N GLN A 415 -33.56 4.76 19.70
CA GLN A 415 -32.61 4.09 18.80
C GLN A 415 -31.18 4.00 19.38
N GLN A 416 -30.76 5.01 20.13
CA GLN A 416 -29.46 5.05 20.79
C GLN A 416 -29.44 4.16 22.04
N GLU A 417 -30.54 4.11 22.80
CA GLU A 417 -30.69 3.19 23.92
C GLU A 417 -30.68 1.72 23.48
N THR A 418 -31.45 1.38 22.44
CA THR A 418 -31.44 0.03 21.86
C THR A 418 -30.06 -0.33 21.31
N PHE A 419 -29.34 0.63 20.72
CA PHE A 419 -27.95 0.44 20.31
C PHE A 419 -27.02 0.17 21.50
N ILE A 420 -27.14 0.92 22.60
CA ILE A 420 -26.37 0.69 23.84
C ILE A 420 -26.69 -0.68 24.43
N LYS A 421 -27.97 -1.08 24.52
CA LYS A 421 -28.39 -2.41 24.98
C LYS A 421 -27.74 -3.53 24.14
N ARG A 422 -27.74 -3.39 22.81
CA ARG A 422 -27.05 -4.34 21.90
C ARG A 422 -25.54 -4.40 22.16
N LYS A 423 -24.89 -3.26 22.43
CA LYS A 423 -23.45 -3.21 22.74
C LYS A 423 -23.12 -3.82 24.09
N HIS A 424 -23.94 -3.63 25.12
CA HIS A 424 -23.81 -4.33 26.40
C HIS A 424 -23.96 -5.84 26.23
N SER A 425 -24.97 -6.30 25.49
CA SER A 425 -25.11 -7.74 25.16
C SER A 425 -23.87 -8.28 24.45
N THR A 426 -23.31 -7.52 23.50
CA THR A 426 -22.06 -7.91 22.81
C THR A 426 -20.89 -8.02 23.77
N LEU A 427 -20.77 -7.13 24.76
CA LEU A 427 -19.71 -7.15 25.77
C LEU A 427 -19.81 -8.41 26.64
N VAL A 428 -21.01 -8.77 27.09
CA VAL A 428 -21.26 -10.02 27.83
C VAL A 428 -20.84 -11.25 27.00
N LYS A 429 -21.18 -11.28 25.71
CA LYS A 429 -20.81 -12.39 24.81
C LYS A 429 -19.31 -12.48 24.53
N ILE A 430 -18.60 -11.35 24.51
CA ILE A 430 -17.14 -11.31 24.33
C ILE A 430 -16.42 -11.87 25.57
N ASN A 431 -17.07 -11.86 26.73
CA ASN A 431 -16.47 -12.42 27.95
C ASN A 431 -16.40 -13.95 27.96
N HIS A 432 -17.11 -14.62 27.06
CA HIS A 432 -17.08 -16.06 26.84
C HIS A 432 -16.23 -16.37 25.58
N PRO A 433 -14.89 -16.50 25.69
CA PRO A 433 -14.05 -16.79 24.54
C PRO A 433 -14.28 -18.22 24.03
N PHE A 434 -13.95 -18.46 22.76
CA PHE A 434 -13.92 -19.82 22.23
C PHE A 434 -12.74 -20.61 22.81
N PRO A 435 -12.88 -21.93 23.02
CA PRO A 435 -11.77 -22.79 23.43
C PRO A 435 -10.69 -22.81 22.34
N ARG A 436 -9.47 -22.42 22.71
CA ARG A 436 -8.34 -22.24 21.79
C ARG A 436 -7.08 -22.88 22.42
N PRO A 437 -6.19 -23.46 21.61
CA PRO A 437 -4.92 -23.95 22.12
C PRO A 437 -4.13 -22.80 22.77
N SER A 438 -3.50 -23.10 23.90
CA SER A 438 -2.55 -22.17 24.51
C SER A 438 -1.25 -22.18 23.71
N GLN A 439 -0.79 -20.99 23.37
CA GLN A 439 0.53 -20.77 22.81
C GLN A 439 1.04 -19.43 23.35
N PRO A 440 2.12 -19.43 24.15
CA PRO A 440 2.62 -18.21 24.77
C PRO A 440 2.95 -17.19 23.70
N LEU A 441 2.56 -15.94 23.95
CA LEU A 441 2.94 -14.83 23.08
C LEU A 441 4.44 -14.69 23.12
N TYR A 442 5.02 -14.37 21.96
CA TYR A 442 6.43 -14.08 21.88
C TYR A 442 6.80 -12.92 22.83
N GLN A 443 7.73 -13.17 23.73
CA GLN A 443 8.31 -12.18 24.63
C GLN A 443 9.80 -12.08 24.32
N GLY A 444 10.16 -11.05 23.56
CA GLY A 444 11.55 -10.73 23.29
C GLY A 444 12.14 -9.82 24.36
N GLN A 445 13.45 -9.88 24.52
CA GLN A 445 14.23 -8.99 25.37
C GLN A 445 14.35 -7.63 24.70
N ALA A 446 13.88 -6.57 25.37
CA ALA A 446 13.78 -5.24 24.78
C ALA A 446 15.13 -4.65 24.31
N HIS A 447 16.24 -5.08 24.92
CA HIS A 447 17.59 -4.65 24.61
C HIS A 447 18.27 -5.43 23.48
N ILE A 448 17.69 -6.57 23.05
CA ILE A 448 18.20 -7.33 21.91
C ILE A 448 17.42 -6.91 20.66
N LEU A 449 18.12 -6.42 19.64
CA LEU A 449 17.54 -5.98 18.38
C LEU A 449 18.16 -6.72 17.20
N VAL A 450 17.35 -6.97 16.17
CA VAL A 450 17.82 -7.49 14.89
C VAL A 450 17.82 -6.36 13.87
N GLY A 451 18.99 -5.79 13.58
CA GLY A 451 19.19 -4.79 12.54
C GLY A 451 19.35 -5.43 11.16
N ILE A 452 18.68 -4.87 10.15
CA ILE A 452 18.74 -5.38 8.77
C ILE A 452 19.22 -4.27 7.85
N SER A 453 20.43 -4.41 7.31
CA SER A 453 20.90 -3.55 6.23
C SER A 453 20.43 -4.08 4.89
N LEU A 454 19.89 -3.21 4.05
CA LEU A 454 19.56 -3.52 2.66
C LEU A 454 20.59 -2.82 1.75
N GLY A 455 21.12 -3.53 0.76
CA GLY A 455 22.15 -3.01 -0.14
C GLY A 455 22.13 -3.67 -1.52
N LEU A 456 22.79 -3.02 -2.48
CA LEU A 456 22.73 -3.38 -3.90
C LEU A 456 23.25 -4.78 -4.25
N GLU A 457 24.44 -5.11 -3.74
CA GLU A 457 25.09 -6.38 -4.02
C GLU A 457 24.56 -7.51 -3.11
N LYS A 458 24.31 -7.17 -1.85
CA LYS A 458 23.81 -8.03 -0.78
C LYS A 458 22.43 -7.54 -0.36
N PRO A 459 21.33 -8.15 -0.87
CA PRO A 459 19.99 -7.59 -0.69
C PRO A 459 19.54 -7.53 0.77
N ALA A 460 20.10 -8.36 1.64
CA ALA A 460 19.94 -8.26 3.08
C ALA A 460 21.20 -8.75 3.82
N THR A 461 21.62 -8.00 4.84
CA THR A 461 22.58 -8.45 5.87
C THR A 461 21.98 -8.18 7.22
N VAL A 462 22.11 -9.15 8.14
CA VAL A 462 21.47 -9.12 9.45
C VAL A 462 22.53 -9.01 10.54
N ALA A 463 22.29 -8.15 11.52
CA ALA A 463 23.07 -8.04 12.76
C ALA A 463 22.12 -8.24 13.96
N VAL A 464 22.49 -9.13 14.88
CA VAL A 464 21.81 -9.25 16.17
C VAL A 464 22.66 -8.52 17.20
N VAL A 465 22.07 -7.54 17.88
CA VAL A 465 22.79 -6.58 18.71
C VAL A 465 22.18 -6.55 20.10
N ASP A 466 23.03 -6.66 21.12
CA ASP A 466 22.70 -6.25 22.48
C ASP A 466 23.00 -4.76 22.61
N ALA A 467 21.93 -3.96 22.74
CA ALA A 467 22.03 -2.51 22.79
C ALA A 467 22.50 -1.97 24.15
N ILE A 468 22.40 -2.76 25.24
CA ILE A 468 22.95 -2.35 26.54
C ILE A 468 24.47 -2.56 26.52
N ALA A 469 24.92 -3.72 26.06
CA ALA A 469 26.34 -4.03 25.96
C ALA A 469 27.04 -3.35 24.76
N LEU A 470 26.28 -2.69 23.88
CA LEU A 470 26.74 -2.16 22.58
C LEU A 470 27.53 -3.20 21.77
N LYS A 471 27.13 -4.47 21.89
CA LYS A 471 27.86 -5.61 21.34
C LYS A 471 27.02 -6.36 20.34
N VAL A 472 27.66 -6.73 19.21
CA VAL A 472 27.03 -7.60 18.22
C VAL A 472 27.15 -9.04 18.71
N ILE A 473 26.00 -9.71 18.85
CA ILE A 473 25.92 -11.13 19.17
C ILE A 473 26.29 -11.97 17.95
N THR A 474 25.75 -11.62 16.78
CA THR A 474 26.09 -12.30 15.53
C THR A 474 25.77 -11.48 14.30
N TYR A 475 26.53 -11.71 13.23
CA TYR A 475 26.16 -11.32 11.87
C TYR A 475 25.67 -12.52 11.07
N ARG A 476 24.74 -12.27 10.14
CA ARG A 476 24.31 -13.23 9.12
C ARG A 476 24.33 -12.59 7.74
N SER A 477 25.17 -13.14 6.87
CA SER A 477 25.18 -12.78 5.45
C SER A 477 24.03 -13.48 4.73
N ILE A 478 23.70 -13.01 3.53
CA ILE A 478 22.63 -13.63 2.73
C ILE A 478 22.88 -15.11 2.41
N ARG A 479 24.15 -15.51 2.25
CA ARG A 479 24.52 -16.91 2.04
C ARG A 479 24.22 -17.76 3.28
N GLN A 480 24.44 -17.21 4.47
CA GLN A 480 24.10 -17.85 5.73
C GLN A 480 22.59 -17.85 5.99
N LEU A 481 21.86 -16.82 5.56
CA LEU A 481 20.40 -16.77 5.67
C LEU A 481 19.74 -17.81 4.77
N LEU A 482 20.19 -17.95 3.53
CA LEU A 482 19.55 -18.89 2.58
C LEU A 482 20.09 -20.32 2.67
N GLY A 483 21.32 -20.51 3.17
CA GLY A 483 21.96 -21.82 3.21
C GLY A 483 22.01 -22.48 1.83
N GLU A 484 21.48 -23.70 1.72
CA GLU A 484 21.36 -24.45 0.46
C GLU A 484 20.49 -23.73 -0.59
N ASN A 485 19.48 -22.97 -0.14
CA ASN A 485 18.61 -22.19 -1.02
C ASN A 485 19.31 -21.00 -1.67
N TYR A 486 20.58 -20.71 -1.32
CA TYR A 486 21.36 -19.66 -1.96
C TYR A 486 21.49 -19.86 -3.48
N GLN A 487 21.44 -21.12 -3.95
CA GLN A 487 21.43 -21.43 -5.39
C GLN A 487 20.22 -20.83 -6.11
N LEU A 488 19.06 -20.72 -5.44
CA LEU A 488 17.85 -20.12 -6.01
C LEU A 488 18.02 -18.62 -6.28
N LEU A 489 18.75 -17.92 -5.41
CA LEU A 489 19.10 -16.51 -5.63
C LEU A 489 19.98 -16.35 -6.88
N ASN A 490 20.97 -17.22 -7.06
CA ASN A 490 21.84 -17.21 -8.24
C ASN A 490 21.06 -17.53 -9.52
N ARG A 491 20.14 -18.51 -9.46
CA ARG A 491 19.24 -18.83 -10.58
C ARG A 491 18.37 -17.64 -10.95
N GLN A 492 17.80 -16.94 -9.97
CA GLN A 492 17.00 -15.73 -10.19
C GLN A 492 17.83 -14.63 -10.87
N ARG A 493 19.08 -14.40 -10.43
CA ARG A 493 20.00 -13.43 -11.04
C ARG A 493 20.25 -13.75 -12.51
N ARG A 494 20.59 -15.00 -12.82
CA ARG A 494 20.80 -15.48 -14.20
C ARG A 494 19.56 -15.30 -15.06
N GLN A 495 18.39 -15.70 -14.54
CA GLN A 495 17.13 -15.55 -15.28
C GLN A 495 16.83 -14.08 -15.60
N LYS A 496 17.00 -13.16 -14.64
CA LYS A 496 16.79 -11.74 -14.90
C LYS A 496 17.72 -11.17 -15.96
N GLN A 497 19.00 -11.56 -15.93
CA GLN A 497 19.97 -11.12 -16.92
C GLN A 497 19.60 -11.63 -18.33
N LEU A 498 19.26 -12.92 -18.45
CA LEU A 498 18.78 -13.51 -19.70
C LEU A 498 17.53 -12.81 -20.24
N LEU A 499 16.52 -12.59 -19.37
CA LEU A 499 15.29 -11.89 -19.76
C LEU A 499 15.55 -10.42 -20.13
N SER A 500 16.50 -9.74 -19.49
CA SER A 500 16.89 -8.38 -19.87
C SER A 500 17.54 -8.34 -21.25
N HIS A 501 18.40 -9.31 -21.54
CA HIS A 501 19.04 -9.43 -22.86
C HIS A 501 18.00 -9.75 -23.95
N GLN A 502 17.09 -10.69 -23.69
CA GLN A 502 15.98 -11.00 -24.59
C GLN A 502 15.07 -9.79 -24.83
N ARG A 503 14.73 -9.03 -23.79
CA ARG A 503 13.98 -7.76 -23.92
C ARG A 503 14.69 -6.75 -24.80
N HIS A 504 16.00 -6.58 -24.63
CA HIS A 504 16.79 -5.65 -25.43
C HIS A 504 16.80 -6.06 -26.91
N ASN A 505 16.97 -7.36 -27.19
CA ASN A 505 16.95 -7.86 -28.57
C ASN A 505 15.56 -7.76 -29.19
N ALA A 506 14.50 -8.11 -28.45
CA ALA A 506 13.12 -7.97 -28.91
C ALA A 506 12.78 -6.50 -29.21
N GLN A 507 13.23 -5.55 -28.38
CA GLN A 507 13.05 -4.12 -28.63
C GLN A 507 13.74 -3.65 -29.91
N LYS A 508 14.93 -4.16 -30.22
CA LYS A 508 15.65 -3.82 -31.47
C LYS A 508 14.91 -4.28 -32.72
N VAL A 509 14.21 -5.41 -32.64
CA VAL A 509 13.49 -6.03 -33.77
C VAL A 509 11.98 -5.74 -33.72
N ALA A 510 11.54 -4.83 -32.84
CA ALA A 510 10.12 -4.50 -32.61
C ALA A 510 9.23 -5.74 -32.31
N ALA A 511 9.81 -6.79 -31.73
CA ALA A 511 9.11 -8.02 -31.37
C ALA A 511 8.48 -7.95 -29.97
N PHE A 512 7.62 -8.92 -29.65
CA PHE A 512 7.00 -9.07 -28.34
C PHE A 512 8.05 -9.13 -27.22
N ASN A 513 7.95 -8.24 -26.23
CA ASN A 513 8.98 -8.03 -25.21
C ASN A 513 8.50 -8.33 -23.78
N GLN A 514 7.30 -8.89 -23.62
CA GLN A 514 6.74 -9.25 -22.31
C GLN A 514 7.08 -10.69 -21.97
N PHE A 515 8.30 -10.92 -21.49
CA PHE A 515 8.68 -12.23 -20.98
C PHE A 515 8.21 -12.38 -19.52
N GLY A 516 7.53 -13.49 -19.21
CA GLY A 516 7.10 -13.80 -17.86
C GLY A 516 8.30 -13.97 -16.92
N GLU A 517 8.32 -13.20 -15.83
CA GLU A 517 9.28 -13.45 -14.75
C GLU A 517 8.73 -14.60 -13.89
N SER A 518 9.57 -15.60 -13.59
CA SER A 518 9.20 -16.63 -12.63
C SER A 518 8.91 -15.98 -11.27
N GLU A 519 7.94 -16.51 -10.50
CA GLU A 519 7.68 -16.05 -9.13
C GLU A 519 8.85 -16.33 -8.15
N LEU A 520 9.97 -16.87 -8.65
CA LEU A 520 11.17 -17.23 -7.90
C LEU A 520 11.67 -16.08 -7.03
N GLY A 521 11.62 -14.83 -7.51
CA GLY A 521 12.04 -13.69 -6.70
C GLY A 521 11.17 -13.46 -5.48
N GLN A 522 9.85 -13.66 -5.60
CA GLN A 522 8.95 -13.57 -4.44
C GLN A 522 9.19 -14.74 -3.48
N TYR A 523 9.50 -15.92 -4.01
CA TYR A 523 9.81 -17.09 -3.20
C TYR A 523 11.09 -16.89 -2.37
N VAL A 524 12.16 -16.35 -2.97
CA VAL A 524 13.41 -16.03 -2.25
C VAL A 524 13.16 -14.98 -1.15
N ASP A 525 12.36 -13.94 -1.41
CA ASP A 525 11.96 -12.96 -0.38
C ASP A 525 11.27 -13.62 0.81
N ARG A 526 10.36 -14.59 0.56
CA ARG A 526 9.68 -15.35 1.63
C ARG A 526 10.65 -16.20 2.43
N LEU A 527 11.64 -16.82 1.79
CA LEU A 527 12.69 -17.59 2.48
C LEU A 527 13.55 -16.68 3.36
N LEU A 528 14.01 -15.54 2.84
CA LEU A 528 14.76 -14.56 3.62
C LEU A 528 13.97 -14.07 4.84
N ALA A 529 12.71 -13.68 4.63
CA ALA A 529 11.85 -13.22 5.72
C ALA A 529 11.63 -14.30 6.79
N LYS A 530 11.46 -15.57 6.38
CA LYS A 530 11.32 -16.69 7.31
C LYS A 530 12.57 -16.85 8.19
N GLU A 531 13.76 -16.83 7.58
CA GLU A 531 15.03 -17.05 8.29
C GLU A 531 15.40 -15.86 9.18
N ILE A 532 15.14 -14.63 8.74
CA ILE A 532 15.30 -13.42 9.56
C ILE A 532 14.45 -13.49 10.82
N VAL A 533 13.18 -13.90 10.69
CA VAL A 533 12.27 -14.04 11.82
C VAL A 533 12.70 -15.20 12.73
N ALA A 534 13.17 -16.31 12.17
CA ALA A 534 13.71 -17.42 12.95
C ALA A 534 14.95 -17.02 13.77
N ILE A 535 15.83 -16.17 13.21
CA ILE A 535 16.96 -15.59 13.94
C ILE A 535 16.47 -14.71 15.09
N ALA A 536 15.51 -13.81 14.83
CA ALA A 536 14.93 -12.98 15.88
C ALA A 536 14.37 -13.83 17.03
N GLN A 537 13.66 -14.93 16.71
CA GLN A 537 13.15 -15.87 17.70
C GLN A 537 14.26 -16.58 18.48
N LYS A 538 15.27 -17.10 17.78
CA LYS A 538 16.40 -17.82 18.39
C LYS A 538 17.12 -16.97 19.44
N TYR A 539 17.30 -15.68 19.17
CA TYR A 539 17.97 -14.75 20.08
C TYR A 539 17.01 -13.97 20.98
N GLN A 540 15.72 -14.32 20.99
CA GLN A 540 14.68 -13.62 21.76
C GLN A 540 14.74 -12.09 21.56
N ALA A 541 14.95 -11.61 20.34
CA ALA A 541 15.04 -10.18 20.06
C ALA A 541 13.70 -9.47 20.33
N GLY A 542 13.74 -8.31 20.99
CA GLY A 542 12.56 -7.49 21.25
C GLY A 542 11.94 -6.90 19.99
N SER A 543 12.76 -6.50 19.01
CA SER A 543 12.30 -5.95 17.73
C SER A 543 13.23 -6.28 16.56
N ILE A 544 12.66 -6.24 15.35
CA ILE A 544 13.39 -6.24 14.08
C ILE A 544 13.39 -4.81 13.54
N VAL A 545 14.57 -4.28 13.23
CA VAL A 545 14.76 -2.92 12.73
C VAL A 545 14.98 -2.94 11.23
N LEU A 546 14.13 -2.22 10.50
CA LEU A 546 14.13 -2.10 9.05
C LEU A 546 14.51 -0.68 8.61
N PRO A 547 15.14 -0.51 7.44
CA PRO A 547 15.44 0.81 6.91
C PRO A 547 14.22 1.44 6.22
N LYS A 548 14.10 2.77 6.28
CA LYS A 548 13.03 3.50 5.57
C LYS A 548 13.22 3.44 4.06
N LEU A 549 12.14 3.12 3.33
CA LEU A 549 12.16 3.00 1.86
C LEU A 549 12.54 4.30 1.12
N GLY A 550 12.21 5.46 1.67
CA GLY A 550 12.59 6.75 1.09
C GLY A 550 14.11 6.91 0.98
N ASP A 551 14.84 6.43 1.99
CA ASP A 551 16.29 6.55 2.08
C ASP A 551 17.00 5.53 1.18
N MET A 552 16.36 4.41 0.84
CA MET A 552 16.94 3.36 -0.01
C MET A 552 17.34 3.84 -1.40
N ARG A 553 16.58 4.76 -2.00
CA ARG A 553 16.91 5.29 -3.33
C ARG A 553 18.21 6.10 -3.30
N GLU A 554 18.40 6.89 -2.25
CA GLU A 554 19.57 7.74 -2.06
C GLU A 554 20.81 6.92 -1.65
N ILE A 555 20.62 5.88 -0.82
CA ILE A 555 21.67 4.91 -0.48
C ILE A 555 22.14 4.14 -1.72
N VAL A 556 21.21 3.63 -2.53
CA VAL A 556 21.52 2.97 -3.80
C VAL A 556 22.25 3.93 -4.74
N GLN A 557 21.77 5.17 -4.87
CA GLN A 557 22.39 6.17 -5.73
C GLN A 557 23.84 6.48 -5.31
N SER A 558 24.06 6.67 -4.01
CA SER A 558 25.38 6.98 -3.44
C SER A 558 26.35 5.81 -3.52
N GLU A 559 25.91 4.56 -3.30
CA GLU A 559 26.75 3.37 -3.50
C GLU A 559 27.21 3.24 -4.97
N ILE A 560 26.30 3.48 -5.92
CA ILE A 560 26.62 3.42 -7.35
C ILE A 560 27.59 4.54 -7.75
N GLN A 561 27.38 5.73 -7.20
CA GLN A 561 28.23 6.88 -7.47
C GLN A 561 29.65 6.68 -6.89
N ALA A 562 29.76 6.20 -5.66
CA ALA A 562 31.05 5.88 -5.03
C ALA A 562 31.82 4.80 -5.81
N LEU A 563 31.14 3.76 -6.29
CA LEU A 563 31.76 2.73 -7.13
C LEU A 563 32.18 3.27 -8.51
N ALA A 564 31.42 4.22 -9.06
CA ALA A 564 31.77 4.87 -10.31
C ALA A 564 33.02 5.74 -10.15
N GLU A 565 33.08 6.54 -9.08
CA GLU A 565 34.23 7.37 -8.72
C GLU A 565 35.49 6.52 -8.46
N GLN A 566 35.35 5.38 -7.77
CA GLN A 566 36.47 4.47 -7.51
C GLN A 566 37.02 3.85 -8.80
N LYS A 567 36.16 3.50 -9.77
CA LYS A 567 36.61 2.88 -11.03
C LYS A 567 37.08 3.87 -12.08
N CYS A 568 36.50 5.06 -12.11
CA CYS A 568 36.85 6.13 -13.03
C CYS A 568 37.11 7.41 -12.24
N PRO A 569 38.26 7.52 -11.54
CA PRO A 569 38.61 8.75 -10.86
C PRO A 569 38.69 9.90 -11.87
N GLU A 570 38.13 11.05 -11.49
CA GLU A 570 38.17 12.34 -12.24
C GLU A 570 37.49 12.37 -13.63
N TYR A 571 37.05 11.24 -14.19
CA TYR A 571 36.35 11.18 -15.48
C TYR A 571 34.82 11.11 -15.31
N LEU A 572 34.17 12.28 -15.25
CA LEU A 572 32.73 12.42 -14.97
C LEU A 572 31.81 11.67 -15.96
N GLU A 573 32.10 11.69 -17.27
CA GLU A 573 31.28 10.98 -18.26
C GLU A 573 31.43 9.45 -18.13
N GLY A 574 32.65 8.98 -17.83
CA GLY A 574 32.91 7.57 -17.55
C GLY A 574 32.20 7.10 -16.29
N GLN A 575 32.21 7.93 -15.23
CA GLN A 575 31.44 7.66 -14.02
C GLN A 575 29.95 7.56 -14.32
N GLN A 576 29.37 8.47 -15.12
CA GLN A 576 27.95 8.41 -15.49
C GLN A 576 27.61 7.18 -16.33
N LYS A 577 28.45 6.85 -17.32
CA LYS A 577 28.28 5.68 -18.20
C LYS A 577 28.40 4.38 -17.40
N TYR A 578 29.40 4.31 -16.52
CA TYR A 578 29.58 3.20 -15.59
C TYR A 578 28.40 3.09 -14.63
N ALA A 579 27.98 4.17 -13.97
CA ALA A 579 26.83 4.16 -13.08
C ALA A 579 25.55 3.69 -13.78
N LYS A 580 25.33 4.08 -15.04
CA LYS A 580 24.18 3.63 -15.85
C LYS A 580 24.28 2.14 -16.17
N GLN A 581 25.43 1.65 -16.63
CA GLN A 581 25.64 0.23 -16.90
C GLN A 581 25.56 -0.61 -15.63
N TYR A 582 26.12 -0.12 -14.54
CA TYR A 582 26.12 -0.76 -13.24
C TYR A 582 24.70 -0.88 -12.69
N ARG A 583 23.86 0.16 -12.79
CA ARG A 583 22.42 0.10 -12.47
C ARG A 583 21.68 -0.98 -13.25
N ILE A 584 22.05 -1.22 -14.50
CA ILE A 584 21.44 -2.25 -15.36
C ILE A 584 21.95 -3.65 -14.97
N SER A 585 23.24 -3.75 -14.62
CA SER A 585 23.89 -5.03 -14.26
C SER A 585 23.56 -5.51 -12.85
N VAL A 586 23.34 -4.59 -11.91
CA VAL A 586 23.05 -4.90 -10.51
C VAL A 586 21.55 -5.14 -10.34
N HIS A 587 21.23 -6.11 -9.50
CA HIS A 587 19.89 -6.61 -9.32
C HIS A 587 18.88 -5.51 -8.94
N ASN A 588 17.83 -5.35 -9.74
CA ASN A 588 16.61 -4.61 -9.38
C ASN A 588 15.82 -5.37 -8.29
N TRP A 589 16.28 -5.28 -7.03
CA TRP A 589 15.57 -5.89 -5.89
C TRP A 589 14.43 -4.98 -5.48
N SER A 590 13.25 -5.57 -5.27
CA SER A 590 12.13 -4.83 -4.71
C SER A 590 12.28 -4.87 -3.18
N TYR A 591 13.01 -3.90 -2.62
CA TYR A 591 13.19 -3.79 -1.18
C TYR A 591 11.86 -3.60 -0.45
N GLY A 592 10.89 -2.92 -1.06
CA GLY A 592 9.52 -2.83 -0.54
C GLY A 592 8.89 -4.20 -0.36
N ARG A 593 8.98 -5.06 -1.39
CA ARG A 593 8.44 -6.42 -1.31
C ARG A 593 9.12 -7.27 -0.22
N LEU A 594 10.44 -7.16 -0.06
CA LEU A 594 11.18 -7.87 0.99
C LEU A 594 10.77 -7.37 2.39
N ILE A 595 10.71 -6.05 2.58
CA ILE A 595 10.24 -5.42 3.81
C ILE A 595 8.82 -5.89 4.14
N ASP A 596 7.91 -5.89 3.17
CA ASP A 596 6.54 -6.37 3.35
C ASP A 596 6.49 -7.85 3.78
N CYS A 597 7.36 -8.69 3.19
CA CYS A 597 7.49 -10.10 3.57
C CYS A 597 7.97 -10.26 5.02
N ILE A 598 9.00 -9.51 5.43
CA ILE A 598 9.52 -9.51 6.81
C ILE A 598 8.44 -9.01 7.77
N GLN A 599 7.76 -7.91 7.44
CA GLN A 599 6.67 -7.34 8.23
C GLN A 599 5.51 -8.30 8.44
N THR A 600 5.13 -9.00 7.36
CA THR A 600 4.06 -9.99 7.43
C THR A 600 4.47 -11.19 8.28
N GLN A 601 5.70 -11.67 8.15
CA GLN A 601 6.18 -12.84 8.88
C GLN A 601 6.44 -12.55 10.36
N ALA A 602 7.03 -11.39 10.69
CA ALA A 602 7.24 -10.94 12.06
C ALA A 602 5.91 -10.73 12.79
N ALA A 603 4.91 -10.15 12.12
CA ALA A 603 3.58 -9.94 12.69
C ALA A 603 2.86 -11.25 13.03
N LYS A 604 3.07 -12.33 12.26
CA LYS A 604 2.52 -13.66 12.60
C LYS A 604 3.10 -14.21 13.90
N MET A 605 4.36 -13.90 14.19
CA MET A 605 5.07 -14.35 15.38
C MET A 605 4.97 -13.35 16.54
N GLY A 606 4.34 -12.19 16.36
CA GLY A 606 4.21 -11.16 17.39
C GLY A 606 5.50 -10.36 17.66
N ILE A 607 6.49 -10.40 16.77
CA ILE A 607 7.74 -9.64 16.90
C ILE A 607 7.50 -8.19 16.44
N ALA A 608 7.94 -7.22 17.24
CA ALA A 608 7.79 -5.80 16.93
C ALA A 608 8.71 -5.39 15.76
N ILE A 609 8.26 -4.43 14.98
CA ILE A 609 9.06 -3.83 13.91
C ILE A 609 9.27 -2.36 14.18
N GLU A 610 10.51 -1.92 13.99
CA GLU A 610 10.93 -0.54 14.08
C GLU A 610 11.56 -0.10 12.77
N GLU A 611 11.44 1.19 12.49
CA GLU A 611 12.04 1.79 11.31
C GLU A 611 13.07 2.83 11.73
N ALA A 612 14.28 2.71 11.18
CA ALA A 612 15.37 3.65 11.42
C ALA A 612 16.01 4.07 10.09
N LYS A 613 16.77 5.17 10.13
CA LYS A 613 17.55 5.63 8.98
C LYS A 613 18.80 4.77 8.87
N GLN A 614 18.98 4.11 7.73
CA GLN A 614 20.21 3.36 7.47
C GLN A 614 21.35 4.33 7.17
N PRO A 615 22.53 4.14 7.76
CA PRO A 615 23.70 4.95 7.43
C PRO A 615 24.12 4.75 5.97
N ILE A 616 24.61 5.83 5.37
CA ILE A 616 24.98 5.87 3.94
C ILE A 616 26.33 5.16 3.72
N ARG A 617 27.27 5.34 4.65
CA ARG A 617 28.64 4.79 4.60
C ARG A 617 28.76 3.57 5.52
N GLY A 618 29.86 2.83 5.37
CA GLY A 618 30.19 1.65 6.18
C GLY A 618 29.89 0.32 5.47
N SER A 619 30.42 -0.76 6.03
CA SER A 619 30.13 -2.13 5.54
C SER A 619 28.66 -2.51 5.80
N PRO A 620 28.04 -3.44 5.06
CA PRO A 620 26.68 -3.87 5.34
C PRO A 620 26.47 -4.36 6.79
N GLN A 621 27.51 -4.90 7.41
CA GLN A 621 27.50 -5.32 8.81
C GLN A 621 27.44 -4.12 9.76
N GLU A 622 28.28 -3.10 9.56
CA GLU A 622 28.22 -1.84 10.31
C GLU A 622 26.87 -1.15 10.12
N LYS A 623 26.38 -1.09 8.87
CA LYS A 623 25.07 -0.49 8.56
C LYS A 623 23.95 -1.16 9.34
N ALA A 624 23.97 -2.50 9.44
CA ALA A 624 22.96 -3.26 10.19
C ALA A 624 23.09 -3.03 11.71
N TYR A 625 24.31 -2.94 12.23
CA TYR A 625 24.58 -2.66 13.64
C TYR A 625 24.11 -1.25 14.04
N GLU A 626 24.55 -0.22 13.32
CA GLU A 626 24.20 1.18 13.59
C GLU A 626 22.69 1.40 13.48
N LEU A 627 22.02 0.74 12.53
CA LEU A 627 20.57 0.78 12.40
C LEU A 627 19.88 0.29 13.68
N ALA A 628 20.33 -0.82 14.26
CA ALA A 628 19.79 -1.38 15.49
C ALA A 628 19.99 -0.43 16.69
N ILE A 629 21.20 0.13 16.83
CA ILE A 629 21.52 1.09 17.88
C ILE A 629 20.70 2.38 17.75
N ALA A 630 20.56 2.91 16.53
CA ALA A 630 19.78 4.11 16.26
C ALA A 630 18.30 3.93 16.65
N ALA A 631 17.72 2.76 16.39
CA ALA A 631 16.35 2.43 16.79
C ALA A 631 16.21 2.35 18.32
N TYR A 632 17.15 1.69 19.00
CA TYR A 632 17.14 1.59 20.46
C TYR A 632 17.26 2.96 21.15
N ASN A 633 18.15 3.82 20.66
CA ASN A 633 18.32 5.18 21.17
C ASN A 633 17.05 6.01 20.96
N SER A 634 16.43 5.89 19.79
CA SER A 634 15.16 6.54 19.47
C SER A 634 13.98 6.06 20.34
N ARG A 635 14.05 4.82 20.83
CA ARG A 635 13.07 4.28 21.78
C ARG A 635 13.29 4.88 23.18
N SER A 636 14.53 4.91 23.63
CA SER A 636 14.92 5.47 24.93
C SER A 636 14.59 6.96 25.04
N SER A 637 14.75 7.72 23.95
CA SER A 637 14.37 9.14 23.91
C SER A 637 12.86 9.42 23.87
N LYS A 638 12.01 8.41 23.64
CA LYS A 638 10.55 8.55 23.62
C LYS A 638 9.88 8.15 24.94
N ASN A 639 10.59 7.38 25.77
CA ASN A 639 10.11 6.93 27.08
C ASN A 639 10.55 7.86 28.22
N ASN A 640 11.49 8.78 27.96
CA ASN A 640 11.80 9.95 28.79
C ASN A 640 11.03 11.16 28.26
#